data_AF-A0A319BW77-F1
#
_entry.id   AF-A0A319BW77-F1
#
_cell.length_a   1.000
_cell.length_b   1.000
_cell.length_c   1.000
_cell.angle_alpha   90.00
_cell.angle_beta   90.00
_cell.angle_gamma   90.00
#
_symmetry.space_group_name_H-M   'P 1'
#
loop_
_entity.id
_entity.type
_entity.pdbx_description
1 polymer ?
#
loop_
_entity_poly.entity_id
_entity_poly.type
_entity_poly.pdbx_seq_one_letter_code
_entity_poly.pdbx_strand_id
1 'polypeptide(L)'
;MRCSPQPVGSDDDSGTSSNFPGVFSDGASDNLSESASEPASSGDDSEDSDDDSILDDEEEERELTALHYLEEAESLNVSQLRQKRYSPKTQSSLDDTRDYWNRFCYEGKHDPVERFGWLSDSEETIRFLKAFFSWRCGRRRSKTGRRTPGIKYKTSLETFWKWWHLVYKAEVGQGLSKDTTVKILDVLAMVAKERNLLSGRRPKATMYIEDVAEFARVLLSTTEMTFQCGWLRIQLLLFCQLAAITGSRPGALLNLRYRNLMLTLVRNPDGGRPQLFIYLTPEFTKTFLGEKEQNTFPIPEIIFDPTLVLSPHVFLLGMLFRIKAFKNFSKDGLVVDCPENLYNLGVLNGLGEQELKLNDEVLDRFVFCQALRESDGIRIALEKQLTEGALRYRMKRGGEITGFEQVTKPYCLRYGAAKAFNDSPDVTNELQNVMLQHASINTFVKHYSVGIHVDAQAIVRGLPAQKQLMRFAASMSRSIDPRRPYKLEDTSIVSKVPNVCKIQKKVIERKEVREKMKRAFEMTEWDFQRKFGDYLQQKKLKQELQGPARLALDVVERREREYMRATQRHTRAQRVARNEWQRQRNRLVRENLVRYKNEQPVIDSERQLAGKVVDEECMGALERTGYMTPQHIILIDTILTMPGSTVEKEYQRRIAAINAVITFCDVEEGFPTRRPKATQKRPATNNLPSAPPAKRQERPSPEDGKTTLSLAFASVCIKARHERPTICFLCLGNPRLPDRQRVKSFRTPGSLGRHFVDIHVIPYPKDMRVKCSICREDLESKSALMNHAEGVHGTVSRRPLSALGPI
;
A
#
# COMPACT_ATOMS: atom_id res chain seq x y z
N MET A 1 -47.18 53.00 -23.00
CA MET A 1 -46.72 54.24 -22.32
C MET A 1 -45.43 53.87 -21.57
N ARG A 2 -44.25 53.89 -22.21
CA ARG A 2 -43.28 55.01 -22.30
C ARG A 2 -43.15 55.82 -21.00
N CYS A 3 -42.12 55.54 -20.20
CA CYS A 3 -40.98 56.45 -19.98
C CYS A 3 -39.90 55.79 -19.09
N SER A 4 -38.66 55.87 -19.53
CA SER A 4 -37.41 55.80 -18.73
C SER A 4 -36.82 57.22 -18.72
N PRO A 5 -35.95 57.65 -17.77
CA PRO A 5 -34.59 57.10 -17.58
C PRO A 5 -34.06 57.03 -16.12
N GLN A 6 -32.96 56.29 -15.96
CA GLN A 6 -31.99 56.24 -14.84
C GLN A 6 -31.39 57.65 -14.46
N PRO A 7 -30.58 57.86 -13.36
CA PRO A 7 -29.66 56.91 -12.68
C PRO A 7 -29.38 57.08 -11.13
N VAL A 8 -28.54 56.16 -10.61
CA VAL A 8 -27.69 56.16 -9.39
C VAL A 8 -28.32 56.06 -7.98
N GLY A 9 -27.85 55.05 -7.22
CA GLY A 9 -27.98 54.95 -5.76
C GLY A 9 -27.72 53.52 -5.27
N SER A 10 -26.45 53.18 -5.05
CA SER A 10 -25.99 51.93 -4.42
C SER A 10 -26.34 51.90 -2.93
N ASP A 11 -26.77 50.75 -2.42
CA ASP A 11 -26.36 50.28 -1.08
C ASP A 11 -26.44 48.74 -1.04
N ASP A 12 -25.26 48.16 -0.79
CA ASP A 12 -24.97 46.74 -0.63
C ASP A 12 -25.29 46.30 0.80
N ASP A 13 -26.17 45.31 0.97
CA ASP A 13 -26.29 44.53 2.20
C ASP A 13 -25.94 43.06 1.92
N SER A 14 -24.68 42.70 2.16
CA SER A 14 -24.19 41.33 2.12
C SER A 14 -23.61 40.90 3.48
N GLY A 15 -24.51 40.46 4.35
CA GLY A 15 -24.17 39.81 5.62
C GLY A 15 -23.44 38.48 5.39
N THR A 16 -22.12 38.51 5.37
CA THR A 16 -21.26 37.31 5.35
C THR A 16 -20.84 36.98 6.77
N SER A 17 -21.59 36.11 7.45
CA SER A 17 -21.22 35.60 8.77
C SER A 17 -20.03 34.63 8.67
N SER A 18 -18.88 35.09 9.16
CA SER A 18 -17.63 34.33 9.21
C SER A 18 -17.49 33.64 10.57
N ASN A 19 -18.17 32.50 10.76
CA ASN A 19 -17.98 31.68 11.95
C ASN A 19 -16.69 30.84 11.87
N PHE A 20 -15.72 31.24 12.70
CA PHE A 20 -14.45 30.56 12.99
C PHE A 20 -14.66 29.14 13.55
N PRO A 21 -13.89 28.12 13.13
CA PRO A 21 -13.82 26.85 13.85
C PRO A 21 -12.73 26.86 14.93
N GLY A 22 -13.10 26.45 16.14
CA GLY A 22 -12.24 26.22 17.32
C GLY A 22 -11.09 25.24 17.08
N VAL A 23 -9.99 25.76 16.54
CA VAL A 23 -8.63 25.22 16.70
C VAL A 23 -7.82 26.13 17.65
N PHE A 24 -8.44 27.20 18.13
CA PHE A 24 -7.87 28.24 18.97
C PHE A 24 -8.86 28.55 20.09
N SER A 25 -8.85 27.77 21.16
CA SER A 25 -9.40 28.19 22.45
C SER A 25 -8.58 27.50 23.54
N ASP A 26 -7.49 28.15 23.93
CA ASP A 26 -6.90 27.98 25.25
C ASP A 26 -7.23 29.28 25.97
N GLY A 27 -8.05 29.17 27.02
CA GLY A 27 -8.53 30.28 27.82
C GLY A 27 -9.28 29.73 29.02
N ALA A 28 -8.57 29.00 29.88
CA ALA A 28 -8.97 28.87 31.27
C ALA A 28 -8.50 30.16 31.96
N SER A 29 -9.45 31.03 32.25
CA SER A 29 -9.29 32.07 33.26
C SER A 29 -10.34 31.78 34.31
N ASP A 30 -9.87 31.24 35.43
CA ASP A 30 -10.61 31.14 36.66
C ASP A 30 -11.05 32.53 37.11
N ASN A 31 -12.30 32.64 37.54
CA ASN A 31 -12.69 33.60 38.57
C ASN A 31 -13.61 32.86 39.54
N LEU A 32 -13.08 32.71 40.75
CA LEU A 32 -13.74 32.17 41.94
C LEU A 32 -14.91 33.06 42.37
N SER A 33 -15.96 32.43 42.88
CA SER A 33 -16.62 32.75 44.16
C SER A 33 -18.12 32.45 44.08
N GLU A 34 -18.59 31.40 44.75
CA GLU A 34 -19.51 31.58 45.87
C GLU A 34 -19.64 30.30 46.71
N SER A 35 -19.68 30.55 48.01
CA SER A 35 -19.51 29.63 49.12
C SER A 35 -20.85 29.03 49.55
N ALA A 36 -20.83 27.78 50.02
CA ALA A 36 -21.72 27.34 51.10
C ALA A 36 -21.07 26.18 51.85
N SER A 37 -21.06 26.31 53.17
CA SER A 37 -20.25 25.58 54.14
C SER A 37 -21.03 24.43 54.81
N GLU A 38 -20.26 23.39 55.18
CA GLU A 38 -20.38 22.56 56.42
C GLU A 38 -21.56 21.55 56.57
N PRO A 39 -21.48 20.54 57.47
CA PRO A 39 -20.31 19.95 58.16
C PRO A 39 -20.25 18.41 58.13
N ALA A 40 -19.14 17.90 58.64
CA ALA A 40 -18.82 16.49 58.91
C ALA A 40 -19.71 15.83 59.97
N SER A 41 -19.83 14.49 59.91
CA SER A 41 -20.08 13.66 61.09
C SER A 41 -19.44 12.28 60.93
N SER A 42 -18.65 11.96 61.94
CA SER A 42 -18.05 10.68 62.33
C SER A 42 -19.07 9.56 62.55
N GLY A 43 -18.62 8.31 62.45
CA GLY A 43 -19.32 7.14 62.98
C GLY A 43 -18.61 5.84 62.62
N ASP A 44 -17.95 5.27 63.62
CA ASP A 44 -17.12 4.05 63.67
C ASP A 44 -17.94 2.74 63.72
N ASP A 45 -17.23 1.62 63.65
CA ASP A 45 -17.58 0.23 64.07
C ASP A 45 -18.57 -0.57 63.18
N SER A 46 -18.41 -1.87 62.89
CA SER A 46 -17.43 -2.91 63.28
C SER A 46 -17.67 -4.19 62.43
N GLU A 47 -16.58 -4.92 62.15
CA GLU A 47 -16.41 -6.39 62.10
C GLU A 47 -17.41 -7.29 61.31
N ASP A 48 -16.89 -7.99 60.29
CA ASP A 48 -16.79 -9.45 60.41
C ASP A 48 -15.66 -10.03 59.52
N SER A 49 -14.92 -10.93 60.13
CA SER A 49 -13.75 -11.67 59.65
C SER A 49 -14.16 -12.78 58.68
N ASP A 50 -13.39 -13.01 57.62
CA ASP A 50 -12.86 -14.36 57.36
C ASP A 50 -11.61 -14.33 56.48
N ASP A 51 -10.60 -14.97 57.05
CA ASP A 51 -9.21 -15.18 56.66
C ASP A 51 -9.09 -16.17 55.48
N ASP A 52 -8.32 -15.80 54.47
CA ASP A 52 -7.59 -16.76 53.64
C ASP A 52 -6.27 -16.13 53.15
N SER A 53 -5.29 -16.21 54.05
CA SER A 53 -3.84 -16.11 53.84
C SER A 53 -3.32 -16.23 52.40
N ILE A 54 -2.93 -15.09 51.82
CA ILE A 54 -1.88 -15.02 50.81
C ILE A 54 -0.70 -14.34 51.50
N LEU A 55 0.47 -14.99 51.44
CA LEU A 55 1.74 -14.48 51.94
C LEU A 55 2.04 -13.13 51.27
N ASP A 56 1.72 -12.04 51.95
CA ASP A 56 2.20 -10.72 51.59
C ASP A 56 3.69 -10.68 51.93
N ASP A 57 4.51 -10.70 50.88
CA ASP A 57 5.83 -10.08 50.94
C ASP A 57 5.59 -8.59 51.22
N GLU A 58 5.54 -8.21 52.50
CA GLU A 58 5.63 -6.82 52.93
C GLU A 58 7.02 -6.28 52.53
N GLU A 59 7.21 -5.95 51.25
CA GLU A 59 8.05 -4.80 50.93
C GLU A 59 7.39 -3.62 51.65
N GLU A 60 8.05 -3.10 52.69
CA GLU A 60 7.73 -1.79 53.26
C GLU A 60 7.59 -0.80 52.10
N GLU A 61 6.37 -0.55 51.61
CA GLU A 61 6.05 0.63 50.82
C GLU A 61 6.23 1.81 51.77
N ARG A 62 7.48 2.23 51.94
CA ARG A 62 7.79 3.51 52.57
C ARG A 62 7.12 4.56 51.73
N GLU A 63 6.01 5.08 52.23
CA GLU A 63 5.39 6.28 51.69
C GLU A 63 6.47 7.35 51.56
N LEU A 64 6.80 7.68 50.31
CA LEU A 64 7.79 8.69 50.02
C LEU A 64 7.26 10.03 50.55
N THR A 65 8.07 10.70 51.38
CA THR A 65 7.69 12.00 51.95
C THR A 65 7.34 13.00 50.85
N ALA A 66 6.43 13.94 51.12
CA ALA A 66 6.05 14.99 50.17
C ALA A 66 7.26 15.77 49.59
N LEU A 67 8.36 15.88 50.34
CA LEU A 67 9.63 16.45 49.88
C LEU A 67 10.21 15.74 48.66
N HIS A 68 10.16 14.41 48.60
CA HIS A 68 10.62 13.62 47.44
C HIS A 68 9.87 14.02 46.16
N TYR A 69 8.55 14.16 46.25
CA TYR A 69 7.73 14.56 45.10
C TYR A 69 7.92 16.04 44.71
N LEU A 70 8.30 16.90 45.66
CA LEU A 70 8.68 18.29 45.36
C LEU A 70 10.04 18.36 44.65
N GLU A 71 11.03 17.56 45.07
CA GLU A 71 12.31 17.41 44.36
C GLU A 71 12.12 16.80 42.96
N GLU A 72 11.22 15.83 42.82
CA GLU A 72 10.81 15.30 41.52
C GLU A 72 10.17 16.39 40.64
N ALA A 73 9.33 17.26 41.22
CA ALA A 73 8.72 18.37 40.52
C ALA A 73 9.76 19.42 40.07
N GLU A 74 10.81 19.67 40.84
CA GLU A 74 11.93 20.55 40.42
C GLU A 74 12.72 19.97 39.24
N SER A 75 12.75 18.64 39.10
CA SER A 75 13.34 17.97 37.94
C SER A 75 12.49 18.10 36.66
N LEU A 76 11.24 18.56 36.77
CA LEU A 76 10.34 18.72 35.63
C LEU A 76 10.79 19.87 34.73
N ASN A 77 11.29 19.52 33.54
CA ASN A 77 11.59 20.52 32.53
C ASN A 77 10.29 21.07 31.91
N VAL A 78 9.79 22.18 32.48
CA VAL A 78 8.57 22.88 32.03
C VAL A 78 8.63 23.27 30.54
N SER A 79 9.82 23.49 29.96
CA SER A 79 9.96 23.80 28.53
C SER A 79 9.59 22.63 27.60
N GLN A 80 9.50 21.41 28.13
CA GLN A 80 8.98 20.24 27.42
C GLN A 80 7.46 20.08 27.55
N LEU A 81 6.83 20.74 28.52
CA LEU A 81 5.38 20.75 28.66
C LEU A 81 4.76 21.54 27.50
N ARG A 82 3.70 21.01 26.89
CA ARG A 82 3.08 21.45 25.62
C ARG A 82 3.81 21.09 24.32
N GLN A 83 4.94 20.40 24.34
CA GLN A 83 5.47 19.77 23.11
C GLN A 83 4.49 18.68 22.66
N LYS A 84 3.69 18.98 21.61
CA LYS A 84 2.70 18.02 21.10
C LYS A 84 3.42 16.75 20.64
N ARG A 85 3.19 15.64 21.34
CA ARG A 85 3.68 14.30 20.95
C ARG A 85 2.92 13.84 19.70
N TYR A 86 3.40 14.24 18.53
CA TYR A 86 2.79 13.85 17.27
C TYR A 86 3.07 12.37 16.97
N SER A 87 2.06 11.66 16.45
CA SER A 87 2.28 10.32 15.92
C SER A 87 3.42 10.31 14.88
N PRO A 88 4.19 9.21 14.71
CA PRO A 88 5.30 9.16 13.74
C PRO A 88 4.92 9.59 12.32
N LYS A 89 3.69 9.29 11.88
CA LYS A 89 3.16 9.72 10.57
C LYS A 89 2.92 11.23 10.49
N THR A 90 2.40 11.82 11.57
CA THR A 90 2.22 13.27 11.68
C THR A 90 3.58 13.96 11.69
N GLN A 91 4.54 13.44 12.46
CA GLN A 91 5.90 13.95 12.50
C GLN A 91 6.56 13.91 11.12
N SER A 92 6.49 12.76 10.42
CA SER A 92 6.98 12.65 9.05
C SER A 92 6.34 13.67 8.09
N SER A 93 5.09 14.06 8.30
CA SER A 93 4.41 15.07 7.47
C SER A 93 4.89 16.49 7.79
N LEU A 94 5.20 16.77 9.06
CA LEU A 94 5.83 18.04 9.50
C LEU A 94 7.25 18.14 8.95
N ASP A 95 8.04 17.07 9.05
CA ASP A 95 9.41 17.00 8.52
C ASP A 95 9.44 17.20 6.99
N ASP A 96 8.52 16.55 6.27
CA ASP A 96 8.35 16.76 4.83
C ASP A 96 7.99 18.22 4.50
N THR A 97 7.21 18.87 5.35
CA THR A 97 6.83 20.28 5.19
C THR A 97 8.01 21.21 5.47
N ARG A 98 8.79 20.93 6.52
CA ARG A 98 10.04 21.64 6.87
C ARG A 98 11.08 21.51 5.76
N ASP A 99 11.20 20.35 5.09
CA ASP A 99 12.09 20.18 3.92
C ASP A 99 11.73 21.13 2.77
N TYR A 100 10.44 21.39 2.53
CA TYR A 100 10.04 22.39 1.53
C TYR A 100 10.45 23.81 1.91
N TRP A 101 10.31 24.17 3.18
CA TRP A 101 10.76 25.47 3.70
C TRP A 101 12.28 25.63 3.53
N ASN A 102 13.05 24.68 4.06
CA ASN A 102 14.51 24.73 4.02
C ASN A 102 15.02 24.90 2.58
N ARG A 103 14.45 24.15 1.64
CA ARG A 103 14.82 24.24 0.22
C ARG A 103 14.50 25.59 -0.41
N PHE A 104 13.37 26.19 -0.05
CA PHE A 104 13.02 27.51 -0.55
C PHE A 104 14.00 28.56 -0.02
N CYS A 105 14.31 28.50 1.27
CA CYS A 105 15.28 29.39 1.91
C CYS A 105 16.68 29.24 1.30
N TYR A 106 17.19 28.01 1.14
CA TYR A 106 18.49 27.76 0.51
C TYR A 106 18.56 28.24 -0.95
N GLU A 107 17.50 28.05 -1.74
CA GLU A 107 17.44 28.60 -3.11
C GLU A 107 17.39 30.13 -3.13
N GLY A 108 16.79 30.73 -2.10
CA GLY A 108 16.76 32.18 -1.87
C GLY A 108 18.00 32.73 -1.16
N LYS A 109 19.02 31.91 -0.85
CA LYS A 109 20.21 32.29 -0.05
C LYS A 109 19.87 32.82 1.35
N HIS A 110 18.87 32.24 1.99
CA HIS A 110 18.51 32.52 3.38
C HIS A 110 18.81 31.32 4.27
N ASP A 111 19.22 31.57 5.52
CA ASP A 111 19.23 30.54 6.55
C ASP A 111 17.79 30.18 6.95
N PRO A 112 17.37 28.90 6.91
CA PRO A 112 15.99 28.53 7.19
C PRO A 112 15.50 28.83 8.62
N VAL A 113 16.38 28.78 9.62
CA VAL A 113 16.03 28.94 11.03
C VAL A 113 15.92 30.42 11.35
N GLU A 114 16.93 31.21 11.01
CA GLU A 114 16.90 32.67 11.15
C GLU A 114 15.70 33.26 10.39
N ARG A 115 15.39 32.70 9.22
CA ARG A 115 14.27 33.19 8.41
C ARG A 115 12.92 32.95 9.05
N PHE A 116 12.77 31.97 9.95
CA PHE A 116 11.54 31.84 10.74
C PHE A 116 11.41 32.99 11.74
N GLY A 117 12.48 33.34 12.45
CA GLY A 117 12.48 34.46 13.41
C GLY A 117 12.30 35.84 12.75
N TRP A 118 12.65 35.99 11.48
CA TRP A 118 12.43 37.22 10.71
C TRP A 118 10.96 37.49 10.37
N LEU A 119 10.10 36.47 10.34
CA LEU A 119 8.70 36.65 9.95
C LEU A 119 7.95 37.44 11.04
N SER A 120 7.32 38.53 10.63
CA SER A 120 6.59 39.46 11.49
C SER A 120 5.27 39.88 10.86
N ASP A 121 4.49 40.70 11.56
CA ASP A 121 3.25 41.30 11.03
C ASP A 121 3.56 42.47 10.07
N SER A 122 4.36 42.20 9.04
CA SER A 122 4.84 43.15 8.03
C SER A 122 4.39 42.78 6.62
N GLU A 123 4.33 43.77 5.74
CA GLU A 123 3.98 43.54 4.33
C GLU A 123 5.04 42.69 3.60
N GLU A 124 6.31 42.84 3.98
CA GLU A 124 7.44 42.08 3.45
C GLU A 124 7.25 40.57 3.72
N THR A 125 6.74 40.22 4.90
CA THR A 125 6.41 38.84 5.27
C THR A 125 5.35 38.26 4.35
N ILE A 126 4.31 39.03 4.06
CA ILE A 126 3.21 38.60 3.17
C ILE A 126 3.73 38.37 1.74
N ARG A 127 4.54 39.29 1.22
CA ARG A 127 5.16 39.16 -0.12
C ARG A 127 6.09 37.94 -0.19
N PHE A 128 6.87 37.70 0.87
CA PHE A 128 7.77 36.54 0.95
C PHE A 128 7.00 35.22 0.99
N LEU A 129 5.93 35.13 1.80
CA LEU A 129 5.09 33.94 1.88
C LEU A 129 4.30 33.71 0.58
N LYS A 130 3.87 34.76 -0.13
CA LYS A 130 3.34 34.62 -1.49
C LYS A 130 4.35 33.92 -2.39
N ALA A 131 5.61 34.36 -2.40
CA ALA A 131 6.67 33.75 -3.20
C ALA A 131 6.87 32.27 -2.82
N PHE A 132 6.89 31.95 -1.53
CA PHE A 132 7.01 30.58 -1.03
C PHE A 132 5.86 29.68 -1.51
N PHE A 133 4.60 30.10 -1.35
CA PHE A 133 3.45 29.31 -1.80
C PHE A 133 3.40 29.17 -3.31
N SER A 134 3.77 30.21 -4.05
CA SER A 134 3.90 30.16 -5.51
C SER A 134 4.99 29.16 -5.94
N TRP A 135 6.16 29.21 -5.30
CA TRP A 135 7.25 28.26 -5.51
C TRP A 135 6.81 26.82 -5.20
N ARG A 136 6.10 26.62 -4.08
CA ARG A 136 5.58 25.31 -3.67
C ARG A 136 4.58 24.76 -4.69
N CYS A 137 3.75 25.61 -5.26
CA CYS A 137 2.83 25.27 -6.35
C CYS A 137 3.55 24.94 -7.66
N GLY A 138 4.71 25.56 -7.94
CA GLY A 138 5.55 25.26 -9.10
C GLY A 138 6.42 23.99 -8.93
N ARG A 139 6.76 23.62 -7.70
CA ARG A 139 7.65 22.49 -7.42
C ARG A 139 7.03 21.16 -7.84
N ARG A 140 7.84 20.33 -8.49
CA ARG A 140 7.45 18.99 -8.95
C ARG A 140 8.42 17.91 -8.50
N ARG A 141 9.25 18.14 -7.48
CA ARG A 141 10.21 17.15 -6.96
C ARG A 141 10.19 17.10 -5.44
N SER A 142 10.25 15.90 -4.88
CA SER A 142 10.31 15.61 -3.44
C SER A 142 11.74 15.65 -2.89
N LYS A 143 11.87 15.39 -1.57
CA LYS A 143 13.16 15.21 -0.88
C LYS A 143 14.14 14.32 -1.64
N THR A 144 13.65 13.14 -2.00
CA THR A 144 14.37 12.07 -2.72
C THR A 144 14.56 12.31 -4.22
N GLY A 145 14.25 13.51 -4.71
CA GLY A 145 14.30 13.85 -6.14
C GLY A 145 13.23 13.16 -6.99
N ARG A 146 12.27 12.43 -6.37
CA ARG A 146 11.14 11.82 -7.07
C ARG A 146 10.19 12.91 -7.56
N ARG A 147 9.68 12.78 -8.78
CA ARG A 147 8.77 13.78 -9.35
C ARG A 147 7.40 13.69 -8.66
N THR A 148 6.91 14.78 -8.07
CA THR A 148 5.59 14.88 -7.42
C THR A 148 4.56 15.50 -8.37
N PRO A 149 3.26 15.17 -8.22
CA PRO A 149 2.20 15.71 -9.07
C PRO A 149 1.99 17.22 -8.98
N GLY A 150 2.60 17.89 -8.00
CA GLY A 150 2.30 19.28 -7.65
C GLY A 150 0.99 19.44 -6.89
N ILE A 151 0.74 20.65 -6.40
CA ILE A 151 -0.56 21.04 -5.85
C ILE A 151 -1.50 21.36 -7.03
N LYS A 152 -2.72 20.83 -7.01
CA LYS A 152 -3.73 21.02 -8.06
C LYS A 152 -5.01 21.71 -7.58
N TYR A 153 -5.26 21.72 -6.28
CA TYR A 153 -6.47 22.22 -5.67
C TYR A 153 -6.11 23.30 -4.65
N LYS A 154 -6.92 24.36 -4.56
CA LYS A 154 -6.77 25.41 -3.53
C LYS A 154 -6.74 24.81 -2.12
N THR A 155 -7.66 23.88 -1.84
CA THR A 155 -7.75 23.18 -0.54
C THR A 155 -6.48 22.40 -0.16
N SER A 156 -5.73 21.90 -1.14
CA SER A 156 -4.44 21.24 -0.90
C SER A 156 -3.33 22.24 -0.56
N LEU A 157 -3.40 23.46 -1.10
CA LEU A 157 -2.51 24.56 -0.73
C LEU A 157 -2.81 25.04 0.69
N GLU A 158 -4.09 25.22 1.04
CA GLU A 158 -4.52 25.56 2.40
C GLU A 158 -4.11 24.50 3.42
N THR A 159 -4.15 23.22 3.04
CA THR A 159 -3.65 22.14 3.89
C THR A 159 -2.14 22.26 4.09
N PHE A 160 -1.38 22.52 3.03
CA PHE A 160 0.06 22.75 3.13
C PHE A 160 0.40 23.95 4.02
N TRP A 161 -0.34 25.05 3.88
CA TRP A 161 -0.24 26.22 4.77
C TRP A 161 -0.41 25.83 6.24
N LYS A 162 -1.45 25.07 6.57
CA LYS A 162 -1.68 24.61 7.95
C LYS A 162 -0.52 23.79 8.51
N TRP A 163 0.01 22.87 7.72
CA TRP A 163 1.20 22.09 8.12
C TRP A 163 2.42 22.99 8.31
N TRP A 164 2.63 23.94 7.41
CA TRP A 164 3.76 24.86 7.49
C TRP A 164 3.64 25.78 8.71
N HIS A 165 2.45 26.28 9.01
CA HIS A 165 2.19 27.11 10.19
C HIS A 165 2.42 26.34 11.50
N LEU A 166 2.13 25.03 11.53
CA LEU A 166 2.52 24.17 12.66
C LEU A 166 4.04 24.05 12.81
N VAL A 167 4.78 23.90 11.70
CA VAL A 167 6.25 23.90 11.73
C VAL A 167 6.78 25.24 12.22
N TYR A 168 6.22 26.35 11.73
CA TYR A 168 6.56 27.70 12.18
C TYR A 168 6.34 27.86 13.69
N LYS A 169 5.15 27.49 14.19
CA LYS A 169 4.83 27.59 15.62
C LYS A 169 5.75 26.72 16.48
N ALA A 170 6.16 25.55 16.00
CA ALA A 170 7.10 24.68 16.70
C ALA A 170 8.52 25.29 16.77
N GLU A 171 8.91 26.10 15.78
CA GLU A 171 10.22 26.74 15.75
C GLU A 171 10.26 28.05 16.55
N VAL A 172 9.25 28.90 16.38
CA VAL A 172 9.21 30.27 16.94
C VAL A 172 8.51 30.32 18.31
N GLY A 173 7.85 29.24 18.72
CA GLY A 173 7.08 29.15 19.98
C GLY A 173 5.68 29.78 19.91
N GLN A 174 5.47 30.75 19.02
CA GLN A 174 4.17 31.40 18.80
C GLN A 174 3.70 31.33 17.34
N GLY A 175 2.40 31.46 17.13
CA GLY A 175 1.81 31.54 15.79
C GLY A 175 1.84 32.97 15.24
N LEU A 176 1.74 33.11 13.91
CA LEU A 176 1.47 34.41 13.27
C LEU A 176 0.15 35.02 13.79
N SER A 177 0.04 36.36 13.75
CA SER A 177 -1.16 37.06 14.20
C SER A 177 -2.40 36.67 13.38
N LYS A 178 -3.59 37.01 13.93
CA LYS A 178 -4.87 36.79 13.26
C LYS A 178 -4.95 37.58 11.96
N ASP A 179 -4.54 38.85 11.96
CA ASP A 179 -4.52 39.72 10.77
C ASP A 179 -3.61 39.16 9.67
N THR A 180 -2.36 38.82 10.01
CA THR A 180 -1.44 38.19 9.06
C THR A 180 -2.01 36.87 8.51
N THR A 181 -2.66 36.07 9.35
CA THR A 181 -3.30 34.82 8.90
C THR A 181 -4.39 35.08 7.87
N VAL A 182 -5.24 36.09 8.06
CA VAL A 182 -6.29 36.48 7.10
C VAL A 182 -5.66 36.91 5.78
N LYS A 183 -4.67 37.82 5.82
CA LYS A 183 -3.92 38.27 4.63
C LYS A 183 -3.26 37.10 3.90
N ILE A 184 -2.75 36.11 4.61
CA ILE A 184 -2.20 34.90 3.98
C ILE A 184 -3.28 34.06 3.30
N LEU A 185 -4.49 33.94 3.85
CA LEU A 185 -5.58 33.23 3.17
C LEU A 185 -5.94 33.90 1.83
N ASP A 186 -5.90 35.23 1.76
CA ASP A 186 -6.06 35.97 0.51
C ASP A 186 -4.90 35.73 -0.45
N VAL A 187 -3.67 35.69 0.06
CA VAL A 187 -2.49 35.25 -0.72
C VAL A 187 -2.68 33.85 -1.29
N LEU A 188 -3.20 32.89 -0.52
CA LEU A 188 -3.46 31.54 -1.02
C LEU A 188 -4.53 31.55 -2.13
N ALA A 189 -5.55 32.41 -2.01
CA ALA A 189 -6.56 32.59 -3.06
C ALA A 189 -5.97 33.20 -4.33
N MET A 190 -5.12 34.23 -4.20
CA MET A 190 -4.38 34.84 -5.31
C MET A 190 -3.48 33.83 -6.01
N VAL A 191 -2.65 33.10 -5.25
CA VAL A 191 -1.76 32.05 -5.78
C VAL A 191 -2.59 30.95 -6.46
N ALA A 192 -3.75 30.60 -5.91
CA ALA A 192 -4.63 29.61 -6.54
C ALA A 192 -5.11 30.07 -7.92
N LYS A 193 -5.51 31.35 -8.07
CA LYS A 193 -5.90 31.95 -9.35
C LYS A 193 -4.72 32.02 -10.32
N GLU A 194 -3.58 32.58 -9.90
CA GLU A 194 -2.36 32.71 -10.73
C GLU A 194 -1.83 31.36 -11.23
N ARG A 195 -2.02 30.28 -10.45
CA ARG A 195 -1.53 28.93 -10.77
C ARG A 195 -2.61 28.03 -11.38
N ASN A 196 -3.80 28.57 -11.68
CA ASN A 196 -4.95 27.83 -12.22
C ASN A 196 -5.27 26.57 -11.40
N LEU A 197 -5.26 26.70 -10.07
CA LEU A 197 -5.69 25.63 -9.17
C LEU A 197 -7.21 25.50 -9.24
N LEU A 198 -7.71 24.27 -9.14
CA LEU A 198 -9.14 24.02 -9.15
C LEU A 198 -9.78 24.56 -7.87
N SER A 199 -10.79 25.41 -8.05
CA SER A 199 -11.69 25.92 -7.02
C SER A 199 -12.69 24.83 -6.64
N GLY A 200 -12.53 24.25 -5.46
CA GLY A 200 -13.38 23.16 -4.98
C GLY A 200 -12.61 22.10 -4.20
N ARG A 201 -13.36 21.24 -3.52
CA ARG A 201 -12.80 20.04 -2.89
C ARG A 201 -12.63 18.97 -3.94
N ARG A 202 -11.57 18.18 -3.83
CA ARG A 202 -11.44 16.96 -4.62
C ARG A 202 -12.70 16.09 -4.37
N PRO A 203 -13.39 15.60 -5.43
CA PRO A 203 -14.56 14.75 -5.27
C PRO A 203 -14.26 13.58 -4.32
N LYS A 204 -15.14 13.40 -3.34
CA LYS A 204 -15.12 12.26 -2.43
C LYS A 204 -16.17 11.29 -2.96
N ALA A 205 -15.71 10.22 -3.57
CA ALA A 205 -16.59 9.14 -3.96
C ALA A 205 -16.94 8.30 -2.73
N THR A 206 -18.23 8.08 -2.53
CA THR A 206 -18.80 7.27 -1.46
C THR A 206 -19.10 5.90 -2.03
N MET A 207 -18.52 4.85 -1.43
CA MET A 207 -18.75 3.47 -1.87
C MET A 207 -19.72 2.83 -0.88
N TYR A 208 -21.01 2.78 -1.23
CA TYR A 208 -22.02 2.10 -0.41
C TYR A 208 -21.86 0.59 -0.50
N ILE A 209 -22.61 -0.16 0.31
CA ILE A 209 -22.46 -1.62 0.37
C ILE A 209 -22.74 -2.30 -0.97
N GLU A 210 -23.64 -1.75 -1.78
CA GLU A 210 -23.95 -2.22 -3.13
C GLU A 210 -22.75 -2.01 -4.07
N ASP A 211 -22.06 -0.88 -3.95
CA ASP A 211 -20.81 -0.61 -4.68
C ASP A 211 -19.69 -1.56 -4.24
N VAL A 212 -19.63 -1.89 -2.94
CA VAL A 212 -18.66 -2.85 -2.38
C VAL A 212 -18.92 -4.23 -2.93
N ALA A 213 -20.18 -4.67 -3.02
CA ALA A 213 -20.56 -5.97 -3.57
C ALA A 213 -20.12 -6.09 -5.04
N GLU A 214 -20.43 -5.08 -5.87
CA GLU A 214 -20.06 -5.09 -7.28
C GLU A 214 -18.54 -5.02 -7.47
N PHE A 215 -17.86 -4.19 -6.67
CA PHE A 215 -16.40 -4.12 -6.67
C PHE A 215 -15.76 -5.45 -6.26
N ALA A 216 -16.29 -6.11 -5.22
CA ALA A 216 -15.83 -7.39 -4.74
C ALA A 216 -16.09 -8.52 -5.75
N ARG A 217 -17.26 -8.53 -6.41
CA ARG A 217 -17.60 -9.47 -7.49
C ARG A 217 -16.62 -9.35 -8.67
N VAL A 218 -16.31 -8.13 -9.11
CA VAL A 218 -15.31 -7.89 -10.17
C VAL A 218 -13.91 -8.28 -9.70
N LEU A 219 -13.53 -7.96 -8.47
CA LEU A 219 -12.25 -8.38 -7.91
C LEU A 219 -12.14 -9.90 -7.76
N LEU A 220 -13.24 -10.60 -7.54
CA LEU A 220 -13.26 -12.04 -7.47
C LEU A 220 -13.00 -12.66 -8.85
N SER A 221 -13.69 -12.17 -9.90
CA SER A 221 -13.68 -12.79 -11.23
C SER A 221 -12.61 -12.24 -12.19
N THR A 222 -11.99 -11.09 -11.92
CA THR A 222 -11.08 -10.48 -12.91
C THR A 222 -9.76 -11.24 -13.08
N THR A 223 -9.38 -11.47 -14.35
CA THR A 223 -8.04 -11.92 -14.76
C THR A 223 -7.17 -10.77 -15.29
N GLU A 224 -7.74 -9.55 -15.46
CA GLU A 224 -7.02 -8.37 -15.95
C GLU A 224 -6.08 -7.74 -14.90
N MET A 225 -6.28 -8.13 -13.63
CA MET A 225 -5.42 -7.82 -12.51
C MET A 225 -5.00 -9.11 -11.83
N THR A 226 -3.70 -9.39 -11.85
CA THR A 226 -3.12 -10.55 -11.20
C THR A 226 -2.50 -10.18 -9.86
N PHE A 227 -2.68 -11.06 -8.89
CA PHE A 227 -2.00 -11.03 -7.61
C PHE A 227 -0.84 -12.03 -7.63
N GLN A 228 0.14 -11.90 -6.73
CA GLN A 228 1.24 -12.88 -6.71
C GLN A 228 0.70 -14.28 -6.37
N CYS A 229 -0.21 -14.37 -5.39
CA CYS A 229 -0.97 -15.55 -5.04
C CYS A 229 -2.40 -15.17 -4.61
N GLY A 230 -3.29 -16.17 -4.55
CA GLY A 230 -4.70 -16.00 -4.20
C GLY A 230 -4.93 -15.38 -2.81
N TRP A 231 -4.06 -15.65 -1.83
CA TRP A 231 -4.11 -15.02 -0.49
C TRP A 231 -4.19 -13.49 -0.55
N LEU A 232 -3.45 -12.87 -1.48
CA LEU A 232 -3.43 -11.42 -1.64
C LEU A 232 -4.75 -10.85 -2.22
N ARG A 233 -5.51 -11.66 -2.97
CA ARG A 233 -6.85 -11.34 -3.48
C ARG A 233 -7.88 -11.50 -2.38
N ILE A 234 -7.87 -12.64 -1.68
CA ILE A 234 -8.74 -12.95 -0.54
C ILE A 234 -8.63 -11.87 0.55
N GLN A 235 -7.42 -11.51 0.98
CA GLN A 235 -7.27 -10.47 2.00
C GLN A 235 -7.73 -9.08 1.52
N LEU A 236 -7.71 -8.79 0.20
CA LEU A 236 -8.20 -7.51 -0.31
C LEU A 236 -9.73 -7.44 -0.21
N LEU A 237 -10.42 -8.56 -0.49
CA LEU A 237 -11.87 -8.68 -0.31
C LEU A 237 -12.23 -8.52 1.17
N LEU A 238 -11.55 -9.25 2.05
CA LEU A 238 -11.71 -9.12 3.49
C LEU A 238 -11.46 -7.68 3.98
N PHE A 239 -10.41 -7.02 3.50
CA PHE A 239 -10.14 -5.62 3.84
C PHE A 239 -11.31 -4.70 3.48
N CYS A 240 -11.88 -4.88 2.28
CA CYS A 240 -13.01 -4.07 1.83
C CYS A 240 -14.25 -4.29 2.70
N GLN A 241 -14.54 -5.54 3.07
CA GLN A 241 -15.66 -5.89 3.95
C GLN A 241 -15.50 -5.26 5.34
N LEU A 242 -14.38 -5.51 6.02
CA LEU A 242 -14.14 -4.98 7.37
C LEU A 242 -14.14 -3.44 7.39
N ALA A 243 -13.61 -2.80 6.34
CA ALA A 243 -13.65 -1.34 6.21
C ALA A 243 -15.04 -0.78 5.93
N ALA A 244 -15.89 -1.50 5.19
CA ALA A 244 -17.28 -1.11 4.94
C ALA A 244 -18.15 -1.28 6.20
N ILE A 245 -17.91 -2.33 6.99
CA ILE A 245 -18.67 -2.64 8.21
C ILE A 245 -18.28 -1.71 9.35
N THR A 246 -16.99 -1.52 9.62
CA THR A 246 -16.53 -0.77 10.80
C THR A 246 -16.31 0.72 10.53
N GLY A 247 -16.23 1.11 9.26
CA GLY A 247 -15.78 2.44 8.87
C GLY A 247 -14.36 2.77 9.34
N SER A 248 -13.54 1.78 9.74
CA SER A 248 -12.21 2.01 10.31
C SER A 248 -11.25 2.74 9.37
N ARG A 249 -10.27 3.44 9.94
CA ARG A 249 -9.21 4.08 9.14
C ARG A 249 -8.36 3.01 8.47
N PRO A 250 -7.88 3.21 7.22
CA PRO A 250 -7.10 2.19 6.53
C PRO A 250 -5.83 1.76 7.28
N GLY A 251 -5.19 2.70 7.97
CA GLY A 251 -4.01 2.40 8.79
C GLY A 251 -4.35 1.55 10.02
N ALA A 252 -5.54 1.72 10.62
CA ALA A 252 -5.95 0.91 11.76
C ALA A 252 -6.16 -0.56 11.33
N LEU A 253 -6.87 -0.76 10.21
CA LEU A 253 -7.08 -2.10 9.65
C LEU A 253 -5.79 -2.76 9.18
N LEU A 254 -4.90 -2.03 8.50
CA LEU A 254 -3.62 -2.61 8.07
C LEU A 254 -2.74 -3.06 9.25
N ASN A 255 -2.88 -2.45 10.43
CA ASN A 255 -2.13 -2.86 11.63
C ASN A 255 -2.82 -3.96 12.43
N LEU A 256 -4.00 -4.41 12.01
CA LEU A 256 -4.77 -5.44 12.71
C LEU A 256 -3.93 -6.73 12.85
N ARG A 257 -3.84 -7.21 14.08
CA ARG A 257 -3.24 -8.49 14.46
C ARG A 257 -4.32 -9.52 14.72
N TYR A 258 -3.98 -10.81 14.74
CA TYR A 258 -4.97 -11.85 15.04
C TYR A 258 -5.47 -11.77 16.50
N ARG A 259 -4.67 -11.29 17.45
CA ARG A 259 -5.13 -10.96 18.81
C ARG A 259 -6.24 -9.91 18.89
N ASN A 260 -6.41 -9.12 17.83
CA ASN A 260 -7.46 -8.10 17.74
C ASN A 260 -8.78 -8.67 17.18
N LEU A 261 -8.82 -9.97 16.93
CA LEU A 261 -9.97 -10.70 16.45
C LEU A 261 -10.31 -11.79 17.46
N MET A 262 -11.50 -11.73 18.03
CA MET A 262 -12.05 -12.80 18.86
C MET A 262 -13.21 -13.44 18.10
N LEU A 263 -13.18 -14.77 17.98
CA LEU A 263 -14.25 -15.54 17.36
C LEU A 263 -15.02 -16.28 18.45
N THR A 264 -16.33 -16.11 18.49
CA THR A 264 -17.17 -16.67 19.56
C THR A 264 -18.44 -17.24 18.97
N LEU A 265 -18.81 -18.45 19.39
CA LEU A 265 -20.15 -19.00 19.16
C LEU A 265 -21.07 -18.52 20.27
N VAL A 266 -22.13 -17.79 19.93
CA VAL A 266 -23.10 -17.27 20.88
C VAL A 266 -24.39 -18.06 20.76
N ARG A 267 -24.94 -18.52 21.89
CA ARG A 267 -26.22 -19.24 21.93
C ARG A 267 -27.33 -18.29 21.48
N ASN A 268 -28.14 -18.73 20.52
CA ASN A 268 -29.27 -17.93 20.06
C ASN A 268 -30.34 -17.88 21.18
N PRO A 269 -30.73 -16.68 21.67
CA PRO A 269 -31.79 -16.55 22.69
C PRO A 269 -33.13 -17.11 22.22
N ASP A 270 -33.42 -17.06 20.92
CA ASP A 270 -34.67 -17.59 20.34
C ASP A 270 -34.62 -19.12 20.10
N GLY A 271 -33.55 -19.78 20.54
CA GLY A 271 -33.30 -21.19 20.29
C GLY A 271 -32.68 -21.49 18.92
N GLY A 272 -32.31 -22.74 18.69
CA GLY A 272 -31.62 -23.19 17.48
C GLY A 272 -30.10 -23.24 17.63
N ARG A 273 -29.39 -23.30 16.50
CA ARG A 273 -27.92 -23.39 16.47
C ARG A 273 -27.27 -22.09 16.94
N PRO A 274 -26.10 -22.17 17.60
CA PRO A 274 -25.36 -20.97 17.97
C PRO A 274 -24.87 -20.21 16.73
N GLN A 275 -24.76 -18.90 16.87
CA GLN A 275 -24.32 -18.01 15.80
C GLN A 275 -22.86 -17.61 16.02
N LEU A 276 -22.07 -17.63 14.94
CA LEU A 276 -20.68 -17.19 15.00
C LEU A 276 -20.60 -15.66 14.97
N PHE A 277 -19.80 -15.11 15.87
CA PHE A 277 -19.45 -13.69 15.92
C PHE A 277 -17.96 -13.49 15.69
N ILE A 278 -17.63 -12.44 14.93
CA ILE A 278 -16.29 -11.86 14.91
C ILE A 278 -16.34 -10.56 15.71
N TYR A 279 -15.61 -10.51 16.82
CA TYR A 279 -15.35 -9.28 17.57
C TYR A 279 -14.04 -8.67 17.07
N LEU A 280 -14.11 -7.48 16.48
CA LEU A 280 -12.97 -6.78 15.89
C LEU A 280 -12.63 -5.53 16.69
N THR A 281 -11.42 -5.47 17.23
CA THR A 281 -10.95 -4.35 18.08
C THR A 281 -9.74 -3.65 17.45
N PRO A 282 -9.92 -2.53 16.71
CA PRO A 282 -8.82 -1.87 16.03
C PRO A 282 -8.00 -0.96 16.98
N GLU A 283 -6.81 -1.39 17.40
CA GLU A 283 -5.92 -0.64 18.32
C GLU A 283 -5.36 0.68 17.72
N PHE A 284 -4.94 0.66 16.45
CA PHE A 284 -4.07 1.71 15.87
C PHE A 284 -4.83 2.91 15.32
N THR A 285 -5.53 3.58 16.21
CA THR A 285 -6.33 4.76 15.90
C THR A 285 -5.63 6.05 16.36
N LYS A 286 -6.05 7.20 15.82
CA LYS A 286 -5.23 8.44 15.88
C LYS A 286 -5.07 8.94 17.34
N THR A 287 -3.89 8.77 17.92
CA THR A 287 -3.53 9.09 19.34
C THR A 287 -3.20 10.57 19.61
N PHE A 288 -3.81 11.52 18.91
CA PHE A 288 -3.43 12.94 19.00
C PHE A 288 -3.57 13.55 20.41
N LEU A 289 -4.28 12.89 21.33
CA LEU A 289 -4.55 13.34 22.70
C LEU A 289 -4.36 12.20 23.73
N GLY A 290 -3.48 11.23 23.43
CA GLY A 290 -3.29 10.03 24.26
C GLY A 290 -3.89 8.77 23.65
N GLU A 291 -3.87 7.69 24.42
CA GLU A 291 -4.54 6.44 24.06
C GLU A 291 -6.04 6.69 23.98
N LYS A 292 -6.68 6.11 22.97
CA LYS A 292 -8.13 6.13 22.84
C LYS A 292 -8.66 4.79 23.26
N GLU A 293 -9.81 4.78 23.94
CA GLU A 293 -10.56 3.56 24.14
C GLU A 293 -10.76 2.82 22.82
N GLN A 294 -10.51 1.52 22.87
CA GLN A 294 -10.57 0.65 21.73
C GLN A 294 -12.00 0.13 21.61
N ASN A 295 -12.66 0.49 20.51
CA ASN A 295 -14.05 0.09 20.28
C ASN A 295 -14.09 -1.25 19.56
N THR A 296 -14.71 -2.24 20.21
CA THR A 296 -14.92 -3.56 19.63
C THR A 296 -16.20 -3.55 18.79
N PHE A 297 -16.08 -4.00 17.54
CA PHE A 297 -17.23 -4.20 16.65
C PHE A 297 -17.66 -5.67 16.69
N PRO A 298 -18.84 -5.99 17.22
CA PRO A 298 -19.43 -7.32 17.05
C PRO A 298 -19.96 -7.45 15.62
N ILE A 299 -19.53 -8.48 14.91
CA ILE A 299 -19.94 -8.77 13.54
C ILE A 299 -20.59 -10.16 13.55
N PRO A 300 -21.93 -10.25 13.63
CA PRO A 300 -22.63 -11.53 13.59
C PRO A 300 -22.57 -12.14 12.19
N GLU A 301 -22.55 -13.47 12.12
CA GLU A 301 -22.71 -14.20 10.88
C GLU A 301 -24.14 -14.08 10.35
N ILE A 302 -24.33 -13.42 9.20
CA ILE A 302 -25.65 -13.38 8.55
C ILE A 302 -25.89 -14.75 7.93
N ILE A 303 -26.81 -15.56 8.46
CA ILE A 303 -27.04 -16.95 7.99
C ILE A 303 -27.53 -16.94 6.54
N PHE A 304 -28.71 -16.37 6.27
CA PHE A 304 -29.28 -16.28 4.91
C PHE A 304 -28.78 -15.05 4.16
N ASP A 305 -27.45 -14.93 4.01
CA ASP A 305 -26.83 -13.84 3.26
C ASP A 305 -27.08 -14.04 1.76
N PRO A 306 -27.77 -13.10 1.07
CA PRO A 306 -28.03 -13.19 -0.37
C PRO A 306 -26.76 -13.37 -1.21
N THR A 307 -25.59 -12.95 -0.71
CA THR A 307 -24.31 -13.18 -1.39
C THR A 307 -23.13 -13.32 -0.42
N LEU A 308 -22.37 -14.41 -0.53
CA LEU A 308 -21.17 -14.59 0.29
C LEU A 308 -20.02 -13.64 -0.10
N VAL A 309 -20.16 -12.88 -1.19
CA VAL A 309 -19.20 -11.84 -1.61
C VAL A 309 -18.98 -10.78 -0.53
N LEU A 310 -19.95 -10.56 0.35
CA LEU A 310 -19.87 -9.59 1.44
C LEU A 310 -19.58 -10.24 2.81
N SER A 311 -19.45 -11.56 2.90
CA SER A 311 -19.31 -12.27 4.17
C SER A 311 -17.86 -12.24 4.70
N PRO A 312 -17.53 -11.41 5.72
CA PRO A 312 -16.18 -11.42 6.29
C PRO A 312 -15.83 -12.76 6.94
N HIS A 313 -16.83 -13.51 7.40
CA HIS A 313 -16.66 -14.83 8.00
C HIS A 313 -16.04 -15.81 7.01
N VAL A 314 -16.57 -15.90 5.78
CA VAL A 314 -16.07 -16.84 4.78
C VAL A 314 -14.60 -16.58 4.43
N PHE A 315 -14.24 -15.31 4.19
CA PHE A 315 -12.86 -14.96 3.82
C PHE A 315 -11.90 -15.06 5.01
N LEU A 316 -12.30 -14.64 6.21
CA LEU A 316 -11.46 -14.73 7.41
C LEU A 316 -11.25 -16.19 7.83
N LEU A 317 -12.31 -16.99 7.92
CA LEU A 317 -12.22 -18.41 8.28
C LEU A 317 -11.36 -19.17 7.28
N GLY A 318 -11.52 -18.92 5.97
CA GLY A 318 -10.67 -19.56 4.96
C GLY A 318 -9.19 -19.23 5.14
N MET A 319 -8.87 -17.99 5.54
CA MET A 319 -7.50 -17.61 5.90
C MET A 319 -7.02 -18.29 7.19
N LEU A 320 -7.86 -18.36 8.23
CA LEU A 320 -7.53 -18.96 9.53
C LEU A 320 -7.29 -20.47 9.41
N PHE A 321 -8.17 -21.21 8.73
CA PHE A 321 -8.00 -22.64 8.48
C PHE A 321 -6.76 -22.91 7.63
N ARG A 322 -6.52 -22.08 6.60
CA ARG A 322 -5.32 -22.21 5.76
C ARG A 322 -4.03 -22.12 6.58
N ILE A 323 -3.94 -21.23 7.56
CA ILE A 323 -2.76 -21.08 8.41
C ILE A 323 -2.82 -21.94 9.68
N LYS A 324 -3.84 -22.79 9.84
CA LYS A 324 -4.09 -23.61 11.04
C LYS A 324 -4.09 -22.76 12.31
N ALA A 325 -4.84 -21.67 12.29
CA ALA A 325 -4.81 -20.67 13.35
C ALA A 325 -5.46 -21.11 14.67
N PHE A 326 -6.38 -22.07 14.65
CA PHE A 326 -7.11 -22.49 15.85
C PHE A 326 -6.26 -23.36 16.78
N LYS A 327 -6.43 -23.14 18.09
CA LYS A 327 -5.71 -23.83 19.15
C LYS A 327 -6.32 -25.20 19.43
N ASN A 328 -5.51 -26.25 19.35
CA ASN A 328 -5.91 -27.63 19.53
C ASN A 328 -4.96 -28.34 20.50
N PHE A 329 -5.49 -29.01 21.52
CA PHE A 329 -4.70 -29.81 22.47
C PHE A 329 -4.67 -31.29 22.09
N SER A 330 -5.79 -31.82 21.58
CA SER A 330 -5.91 -33.21 21.17
C SER A 330 -5.14 -33.46 19.87
N LYS A 331 -4.43 -34.59 19.81
CA LYS A 331 -3.76 -35.07 18.58
C LYS A 331 -4.62 -36.05 17.77
N ASP A 332 -5.58 -36.70 18.43
CA ASP A 332 -6.34 -37.83 17.87
C ASP A 332 -7.87 -37.62 17.92
N GLY A 333 -8.36 -36.50 18.46
CA GLY A 333 -9.79 -36.18 18.59
C GLY A 333 -10.30 -35.19 17.53
N LEU A 334 -11.63 -35.02 17.48
CA LEU A 334 -12.29 -33.97 16.67
C LEU A 334 -11.88 -32.58 17.19
N VAL A 335 -11.26 -31.79 16.32
CA VAL A 335 -10.73 -30.46 16.62
C VAL A 335 -11.22 -29.44 15.58
N VAL A 336 -11.02 -28.14 15.84
CA VAL A 336 -11.43 -27.07 14.91
C VAL A 336 -10.36 -26.87 13.84
N ASP A 337 -10.13 -27.90 13.02
CA ASP A 337 -9.14 -27.92 11.94
C ASP A 337 -9.76 -27.78 10.54
N CYS A 338 -11.07 -27.97 10.41
CA CYS A 338 -11.82 -27.74 9.18
C CYS A 338 -13.17 -27.03 9.41
N PRO A 339 -13.77 -26.44 8.35
CA PRO A 339 -15.05 -25.74 8.46
C PRO A 339 -16.21 -26.66 8.88
N GLU A 340 -16.20 -27.93 8.47
CA GLU A 340 -17.23 -28.90 8.82
C GLU A 340 -17.29 -29.09 10.34
N ASN A 341 -16.13 -29.25 10.98
CA ASN A 341 -16.04 -29.39 12.43
C ASN A 341 -16.54 -28.12 13.13
N LEU A 342 -16.18 -26.94 12.63
CA LEU A 342 -16.66 -25.65 13.17
C LEU A 342 -18.19 -25.53 13.14
N TYR A 343 -18.83 -25.81 12.00
CA TYR A 343 -20.30 -25.69 11.87
C TYR A 343 -21.08 -26.83 12.54
N ASN A 344 -20.38 -27.87 13.01
CA ASN A 344 -20.95 -28.92 13.86
C ASN A 344 -20.84 -28.59 15.36
N LEU A 345 -20.12 -27.52 15.75
CA LEU A 345 -20.03 -27.12 17.15
C LEU A 345 -21.35 -26.57 17.68
N GLY A 346 -21.66 -26.95 18.91
CA GLY A 346 -22.67 -26.30 19.75
C GLY A 346 -22.02 -25.42 20.81
N VAL A 347 -22.84 -24.73 21.59
CA VAL A 347 -22.43 -24.15 22.88
C VAL A 347 -22.83 -25.15 23.97
N LEU A 348 -21.91 -25.45 24.89
CA LEU A 348 -22.16 -26.41 25.96
C LEU A 348 -23.33 -25.97 26.87
N ASN A 349 -24.06 -26.93 27.42
CA ASN A 349 -25.19 -26.66 28.31
C ASN A 349 -24.73 -25.87 29.54
N GLY A 350 -25.50 -24.86 29.92
CA GLY A 350 -25.14 -23.91 30.98
C GLY A 350 -24.26 -22.74 30.52
N LEU A 351 -23.66 -22.80 29.32
CA LEU A 351 -22.92 -21.68 28.74
C LEU A 351 -23.80 -20.85 27.77
N GLY A 352 -23.62 -19.53 27.81
CA GLY A 352 -24.21 -18.59 26.85
C GLY A 352 -23.36 -18.41 25.59
N GLU A 353 -22.06 -18.66 25.68
CA GLU A 353 -21.12 -18.54 24.57
C GLU A 353 -19.96 -19.52 24.68
N GLN A 354 -19.23 -19.70 23.57
CA GLN A 354 -18.03 -20.52 23.48
C GLN A 354 -17.00 -19.81 22.59
N GLU A 355 -15.91 -19.35 23.20
CA GLU A 355 -14.81 -18.70 22.48
C GLU A 355 -13.94 -19.72 21.72
N LEU A 356 -13.59 -19.39 20.48
CA LEU A 356 -12.72 -20.16 19.61
C LEU A 356 -11.29 -19.60 19.66
N LYS A 357 -10.46 -20.17 20.54
CA LYS A 357 -9.10 -19.69 20.78
C LYS A 357 -8.18 -19.90 19.57
N LEU A 358 -7.38 -18.89 19.26
CA LEU A 358 -6.30 -18.95 18.27
C LEU A 358 -4.97 -19.35 18.95
N ASN A 359 -4.04 -19.88 18.14
CA ASN A 359 -2.69 -20.24 18.57
C ASN A 359 -1.88 -19.00 18.97
N ASP A 360 -1.16 -19.09 20.08
CA ASP A 360 -0.38 -17.97 20.62
C ASP A 360 0.68 -17.46 19.61
N GLU A 361 1.22 -18.34 18.79
CA GLU A 361 2.19 -18.02 17.73
C GLU A 361 1.64 -17.14 16.60
N VAL A 362 0.31 -17.14 16.39
CA VAL A 362 -0.35 -16.35 15.34
C VAL A 362 -0.88 -15.02 15.85
N LEU A 363 -1.11 -14.87 17.16
CA LEU A 363 -1.74 -13.71 17.78
C LEU A 363 -1.07 -12.39 17.38
N ASP A 364 0.26 -12.34 17.38
CA ASP A 364 1.05 -11.16 17.02
C ASP A 364 1.30 -11.01 15.52
N ARG A 365 0.74 -11.86 14.67
CA ARG A 365 0.92 -11.78 13.21
C ARG A 365 -0.13 -10.84 12.59
N PHE A 366 0.22 -10.24 11.45
CA PHE A 366 -0.68 -9.33 10.74
C PHE A 366 -1.75 -10.11 9.98
N VAL A 367 -3.01 -9.68 10.10
CA VAL A 367 -4.13 -10.17 9.27
C VAL A 367 -3.91 -9.80 7.80
N PHE A 368 -3.50 -8.54 7.55
CA PHE A 368 -3.17 -8.05 6.21
C PHE A 368 -1.66 -7.99 6.00
N CYS A 369 -1.13 -8.99 5.31
CA CYS A 369 0.30 -9.24 5.21
C CYS A 369 0.82 -9.27 3.77
N GLN A 370 2.15 -9.26 3.63
CA GLN A 370 2.82 -9.39 2.33
C GLN A 370 2.97 -10.85 1.92
N ALA A 371 3.09 -11.08 0.62
CA ALA A 371 3.58 -12.33 0.07
C ALA A 371 5.00 -12.11 -0.46
N LEU A 372 5.93 -13.00 -0.13
CA LEU A 372 7.32 -12.94 -0.54
C LEU A 372 7.62 -14.09 -1.49
N ARG A 373 8.39 -13.80 -2.54
CA ARG A 373 8.88 -14.85 -3.44
C ARG A 373 10.15 -15.45 -2.86
N GLU A 374 10.13 -16.74 -2.61
CA GLU A 374 11.24 -17.55 -2.14
C GLU A 374 11.66 -18.54 -3.25
N SER A 375 12.71 -19.34 -3.01
CA SER A 375 13.26 -20.25 -4.02
C SER A 375 12.32 -21.41 -4.36
N ASP A 376 11.49 -21.80 -3.40
CA ASP A 376 10.53 -22.91 -3.38
C ASP A 376 9.11 -22.49 -3.77
N GLY A 377 8.80 -21.19 -3.76
CA GLY A 377 7.46 -20.70 -4.13
C GLY A 377 7.17 -19.30 -3.61
N ILE A 378 5.91 -19.04 -3.30
CA ILE A 378 5.47 -17.82 -2.64
C ILE A 378 5.15 -18.15 -1.18
N ARG A 379 5.86 -17.50 -0.26
CA ARG A 379 5.56 -17.57 1.17
C ARG A 379 4.67 -16.41 1.60
N ILE A 380 3.60 -16.72 2.32
CA ILE A 380 2.78 -15.72 3.02
C ILE A 380 3.55 -15.24 4.25
N ALA A 381 3.98 -13.99 4.26
CA ALA A 381 4.80 -13.41 5.30
C ALA A 381 3.93 -12.68 6.32
N LEU A 382 3.25 -13.43 7.20
CA LEU A 382 2.35 -12.89 8.23
C LEU A 382 3.08 -11.91 9.19
N GLU A 383 4.40 -11.98 9.29
CA GLU A 383 5.24 -11.06 10.05
C GLU A 383 5.43 -9.68 9.39
N LYS A 384 5.09 -9.54 8.10
CA LYS A 384 5.25 -8.29 7.33
C LYS A 384 3.91 -7.72 6.93
N GLN A 385 3.60 -6.55 7.49
CA GLN A 385 2.40 -5.78 7.15
C GLN A 385 2.27 -5.47 5.66
N LEU A 386 1.06 -5.60 5.11
CA LEU A 386 0.75 -5.12 3.77
C LEU A 386 0.93 -3.59 3.68
N THR A 387 1.69 -3.13 2.69
CA THR A 387 1.95 -1.68 2.54
C THR A 387 0.71 -0.90 2.07
N GLU A 388 0.53 0.31 2.61
CA GLU A 388 -0.54 1.25 2.19
C GLU A 388 -0.49 1.52 0.67
N GLY A 389 0.73 1.55 0.10
CA GLY A 389 0.95 1.73 -1.33
C GLY A 389 0.42 0.58 -2.18
N ALA A 390 0.63 -0.68 -1.73
CA ALA A 390 0.11 -1.86 -2.41
C ALA A 390 -1.43 -1.90 -2.35
N LEU A 391 -2.01 -1.69 -1.17
CA LEU A 391 -3.47 -1.61 -1.00
C LEU A 391 -4.09 -0.54 -1.91
N ARG A 392 -3.57 0.69 -1.87
CA ARG A 392 -4.09 1.81 -2.68
C ARG A 392 -3.97 1.53 -4.17
N TYR A 393 -2.86 0.91 -4.61
CA TYR A 393 -2.67 0.53 -6.00
C TYR A 393 -3.70 -0.51 -6.44
N ARG A 394 -3.89 -1.57 -5.63
CA ARG A 394 -4.83 -2.66 -5.90
C ARG A 394 -6.27 -2.17 -5.96
N MET A 395 -6.71 -1.38 -4.98
CA MET A 395 -8.06 -0.81 -4.99
C MET A 395 -8.29 0.13 -6.19
N LYS A 396 -7.31 1.00 -6.50
CA LYS A 396 -7.39 1.87 -7.67
C LYS A 396 -7.51 1.07 -8.96
N ARG A 397 -6.75 -0.02 -9.08
CA ARG A 397 -6.75 -0.87 -10.26
C ARG A 397 -8.04 -1.67 -10.39
N GLY A 398 -8.54 -2.23 -9.29
CA GLY A 398 -9.86 -2.86 -9.26
C GLY A 398 -10.94 -1.90 -9.74
N GLY A 399 -10.94 -0.65 -9.25
CA GLY A 399 -11.99 0.31 -9.60
C GLY A 399 -11.95 0.74 -11.06
N GLU A 400 -10.74 0.83 -11.64
CA GLU A 400 -10.55 1.01 -13.08
C GLU A 400 -11.14 -0.14 -13.91
N ILE A 401 -11.02 -1.38 -13.43
CA ILE A 401 -11.54 -2.59 -14.10
C ILE A 401 -13.06 -2.69 -13.93
N THR A 402 -13.58 -2.39 -12.74
CA THR A 402 -15.02 -2.29 -12.48
C THR A 402 -15.69 -1.20 -13.32
N GLY A 403 -14.92 -0.25 -13.87
CA GLY A 403 -15.44 0.81 -14.73
C GLY A 403 -15.91 2.05 -13.96
N PHE A 404 -15.57 2.18 -12.68
CA PHE A 404 -15.92 3.38 -11.89
C PHE A 404 -15.28 4.64 -12.48
N GLU A 405 -16.04 5.73 -12.53
CA GLU A 405 -15.52 7.02 -12.97
C GLU A 405 -14.49 7.58 -11.98
N GLN A 406 -14.77 7.47 -10.67
CA GLN A 406 -13.92 8.03 -9.64
C GLN A 406 -12.88 7.01 -9.16
N VAL A 407 -11.70 7.52 -8.77
CA VAL A 407 -10.61 6.66 -8.30
C VAL A 407 -10.95 6.03 -6.96
N THR A 408 -11.15 4.71 -6.98
CA THR A 408 -11.34 3.88 -5.79
C THR A 408 -10.11 3.91 -4.89
N LYS A 409 -10.35 4.13 -3.60
CA LYS A 409 -9.33 4.23 -2.54
C LYS A 409 -9.94 3.77 -1.21
N PRO A 410 -9.13 3.36 -0.23
CA PRO A 410 -9.64 2.86 1.05
C PRO A 410 -10.62 3.81 1.76
N TYR A 411 -10.42 5.13 1.65
CA TYR A 411 -11.32 6.12 2.25
C TYR A 411 -12.74 6.13 1.65
N CYS A 412 -12.95 5.62 0.44
CA CYS A 412 -14.29 5.51 -0.15
C CYS A 412 -15.21 4.61 0.67
N LEU A 413 -14.65 3.51 1.22
CA LEU A 413 -15.34 2.59 2.14
C LEU A 413 -15.76 3.29 3.42
N ARG A 414 -14.83 4.04 4.03
CA ARG A 414 -15.12 4.80 5.24
C ARG A 414 -16.17 5.89 5.03
N TYR A 415 -16.20 6.54 3.86
CA TYR A 415 -17.29 7.48 3.55
C TYR A 415 -18.64 6.77 3.44
N GLY A 416 -18.68 5.58 2.82
CA GLY A 416 -19.88 4.74 2.75
C GLY A 416 -20.38 4.33 4.12
N ALA A 417 -19.49 3.76 4.96
CA ALA A 417 -19.80 3.34 6.32
C ALA A 417 -20.31 4.50 7.19
N ALA A 418 -19.57 5.61 7.23
CA ALA A 418 -19.96 6.79 8.00
C ALA A 418 -21.33 7.31 7.62
N LYS A 419 -21.67 7.22 6.33
CA LYS A 419 -22.98 7.63 5.82
C LYS A 419 -24.08 6.64 6.19
N ALA A 420 -23.83 5.34 6.07
CA ALA A 420 -24.76 4.32 6.51
C ALA A 420 -25.08 4.45 8.02
N PHE A 421 -24.08 4.73 8.85
CA PHE A 421 -24.28 5.00 10.27
C PHE A 421 -25.12 6.26 10.49
N ASN A 422 -24.84 7.34 9.76
CA ASN A 422 -25.61 8.59 9.89
C ASN A 422 -27.08 8.47 9.49
N ASP A 423 -27.37 7.63 8.50
CA ASP A 423 -28.72 7.47 7.95
C ASP A 423 -29.52 6.37 8.71
N SER A 424 -28.90 5.65 9.64
CA SER A 424 -29.53 4.57 10.42
C SER A 424 -30.28 5.13 11.62
N PRO A 425 -31.53 4.73 11.87
CA PRO A 425 -32.23 5.10 13.10
C PRO A 425 -31.60 4.49 14.36
N ASP A 426 -30.89 3.37 14.22
CA ASP A 426 -30.27 2.64 15.34
C ASP A 426 -28.94 3.24 15.81
N VAL A 427 -28.45 4.30 15.15
CA VAL A 427 -27.15 4.89 15.45
C VAL A 427 -27.30 6.37 15.79
N THR A 428 -27.12 6.69 17.07
CA THR A 428 -27.09 8.08 17.55
C THR A 428 -25.82 8.81 17.08
N ASN A 429 -25.83 10.15 17.18
CA ASN A 429 -24.64 10.96 16.87
C ASN A 429 -23.45 10.59 17.77
N GLU A 430 -23.72 10.28 19.03
CA GLU A 430 -22.74 9.88 20.04
C GLU A 430 -22.14 8.52 19.67
N LEU A 431 -22.98 7.52 19.38
CA LEU A 431 -22.52 6.20 18.95
C LEU A 431 -21.74 6.27 17.64
N GLN A 432 -22.19 7.07 16.68
CA GLN A 432 -21.44 7.32 15.44
C GLN A 432 -20.05 7.91 15.74
N ASN A 433 -19.96 8.87 16.67
CA ASN A 433 -18.70 9.47 17.07
C ASN A 433 -17.77 8.46 17.74
N VAL A 434 -18.29 7.52 18.54
CA VAL A 434 -17.55 6.39 19.10
C VAL A 434 -17.04 5.48 17.97
N MET A 435 -17.93 5.00 17.09
CA MET A 435 -17.58 4.09 15.98
C MET A 435 -16.51 4.69 15.04
N LEU A 436 -16.66 5.97 14.68
CA LEU A 436 -15.73 6.67 13.78
C LEU A 436 -14.56 7.32 14.53
N GLN A 437 -14.59 7.32 15.87
CA GLN A 437 -13.66 8.00 16.76
C GLN A 437 -13.49 9.48 16.39
N HIS A 438 -14.61 10.15 16.23
CA HIS A 438 -14.72 11.60 16.05
C HIS A 438 -14.91 12.24 17.42
N ALA A 439 -14.30 13.43 17.62
CA ALA A 439 -14.52 14.18 18.86
C ALA A 439 -15.89 14.87 18.87
N SER A 440 -16.48 15.10 17.69
CA SER A 440 -17.79 15.71 17.54
C SER A 440 -18.38 15.44 16.16
N ILE A 441 -19.70 15.52 16.07
CA ILE A 441 -20.47 15.35 14.83
C ILE A 441 -20.06 16.37 13.75
N ASN A 442 -19.55 17.54 14.15
CA ASN A 442 -19.00 18.54 13.23
C ASN A 442 -17.85 17.98 12.37
N THR A 443 -17.11 17.00 12.88
CA THR A 443 -16.10 16.28 12.11
C THR A 443 -16.75 15.49 10.96
N PHE A 444 -17.87 14.81 11.22
CA PHE A 444 -18.66 14.14 10.19
C PHE A 444 -19.19 15.15 9.17
N VAL A 445 -19.89 16.20 9.61
CA VAL A 445 -20.48 17.22 8.71
C VAL A 445 -19.41 17.84 7.79
N LYS A 446 -18.26 18.20 8.35
CA LYS A 446 -17.19 18.85 7.57
C LYS A 446 -16.45 17.92 6.63
N HIS A 447 -16.27 16.64 6.99
CA HIS A 447 -15.36 15.73 6.30
C HIS A 447 -16.01 14.50 5.67
N TYR A 448 -17.25 14.16 5.99
CA TYR A 448 -17.92 12.92 5.57
C TYR A 448 -19.32 13.15 5.01
N SER A 449 -20.03 14.20 5.44
CA SER A 449 -21.24 14.66 4.74
C SER A 449 -20.84 15.20 3.36
N VAL A 450 -20.98 14.35 2.34
CA VAL A 450 -20.65 14.66 0.95
C VAL A 450 -21.91 14.53 0.12
N GLY A 451 -22.38 15.68 -0.40
CA GLY A 451 -23.55 15.78 -1.25
C GLY A 451 -24.88 15.68 -0.50
N ILE A 452 -25.96 16.07 -1.17
CA ILE A 452 -27.34 15.88 -0.72
C ILE A 452 -27.85 14.61 -1.38
N HIS A 453 -28.28 13.64 -0.59
CA HIS A 453 -28.73 12.30 -1.03
C HIS A 453 -30.16 11.98 -0.59
N VAL A 454 -30.85 12.97 -0.02
CA VAL A 454 -32.27 12.88 0.29
C VAL A 454 -33.08 13.37 -0.91
N ASP A 455 -34.28 12.82 -1.06
CA ASP A 455 -35.25 13.28 -2.05
C ASP A 455 -35.88 14.60 -1.57
N ALA A 456 -35.13 15.70 -1.70
CA ALA A 456 -35.56 17.01 -1.24
C ALA A 456 -36.87 17.46 -1.89
N GLN A 457 -37.12 17.03 -3.13
CA GLN A 457 -38.36 17.32 -3.84
C GLN A 457 -39.55 16.59 -3.20
N ALA A 458 -39.41 15.29 -2.90
CA ALA A 458 -40.46 14.55 -2.22
C ALA A 458 -40.73 15.11 -0.82
N ILE A 459 -39.68 15.45 -0.07
CA ILE A 459 -39.79 16.03 1.28
C ILE A 459 -40.59 17.33 1.25
N VAL A 460 -40.21 18.29 0.39
CA VAL A 460 -40.90 19.59 0.30
C VAL A 460 -42.36 19.46 -0.13
N ARG A 461 -42.68 18.41 -0.89
CA ARG A 461 -44.04 18.15 -1.41
C ARG A 461 -44.88 17.20 -0.53
N GLY A 462 -44.33 16.69 0.57
CA GLY A 462 -45.01 15.68 1.39
C GLY A 462 -45.23 14.34 0.67
N LEU A 463 -44.41 14.02 -0.32
CA LEU A 463 -44.49 12.76 -1.09
C LEU A 463 -43.57 11.69 -0.49
N PRO A 464 -43.84 10.39 -0.76
CA PRO A 464 -42.92 9.32 -0.42
C PRO A 464 -41.56 9.50 -1.12
N ALA A 465 -40.48 9.54 -0.32
CA ALA A 465 -39.13 9.73 -0.84
C ALA A 465 -38.62 8.49 -1.60
N GLN A 466 -38.00 8.70 -2.77
CA GLN A 466 -37.39 7.62 -3.56
C GLN A 466 -36.00 7.23 -3.03
N LYS A 467 -35.95 6.71 -1.79
CA LYS A 467 -34.69 6.46 -1.05
C LYS A 467 -33.69 5.60 -1.82
N GLN A 468 -34.13 4.49 -2.41
CA GLN A 468 -33.26 3.57 -3.14
C GLN A 468 -32.67 4.22 -4.41
N LEU A 469 -33.50 4.92 -5.18
CA LEU A 469 -33.05 5.63 -6.38
C LEU A 469 -32.06 6.74 -6.03
N MET A 470 -32.35 7.54 -5.00
CA MET A 470 -31.45 8.62 -4.57
C MET A 470 -30.11 8.08 -4.06
N ARG A 471 -30.13 6.95 -3.36
CA ARG A 471 -28.91 6.26 -2.93
C ARG A 471 -28.11 5.75 -4.12
N PHE A 472 -28.74 5.08 -5.09
CA PHE A 472 -28.08 4.64 -6.33
C PHE A 472 -27.53 5.84 -7.11
N ALA A 473 -28.28 6.93 -7.22
CA ALA A 473 -27.86 8.14 -7.91
C ALA A 473 -26.62 8.79 -7.27
N ALA A 474 -26.46 8.66 -5.95
CA ALA A 474 -25.30 9.14 -5.20
C ALA A 474 -24.15 8.10 -5.10
N SER A 475 -24.36 6.87 -5.59
CA SER A 475 -23.40 5.75 -5.50
C SER A 475 -22.30 5.81 -6.55
N MET A 476 -21.23 5.04 -6.34
CA MET A 476 -20.21 4.85 -7.37
C MET A 476 -20.72 3.99 -8.53
N SER A 477 -21.63 3.05 -8.26
CA SER A 477 -22.17 2.10 -9.23
C SER A 477 -22.93 2.76 -10.37
N ARG A 478 -23.56 3.92 -10.14
CA ARG A 478 -24.16 4.72 -11.24
C ARG A 478 -23.17 5.01 -12.36
N SER A 479 -21.88 5.12 -12.04
CA SER A 479 -20.84 5.50 -13.00
C SER A 479 -20.15 4.32 -13.69
N ILE A 480 -20.55 3.09 -13.39
CA ILE A 480 -19.98 1.87 -13.97
C ILE A 480 -20.17 1.88 -15.48
N ASP A 481 -19.06 1.71 -16.18
CA ASP A 481 -19.04 1.51 -17.62
C ASP A 481 -17.87 0.56 -17.96
N PRO A 482 -18.14 -0.71 -18.31
CA PRO A 482 -17.10 -1.69 -18.65
C PRO A 482 -16.24 -1.32 -19.87
N ARG A 483 -16.72 -0.40 -20.73
CA ARG A 483 -16.02 0.10 -21.91
C ARG A 483 -15.11 1.29 -21.57
N ARG A 484 -15.18 1.83 -20.35
CA ARG A 484 -14.39 3.00 -19.91
C ARG A 484 -12.88 2.75 -20.10
N PRO A 485 -12.18 3.58 -20.89
CA PRO A 485 -10.79 3.31 -21.25
C PRO A 485 -9.83 3.63 -20.10
N TYR A 486 -9.41 2.61 -19.36
CA TYR A 486 -8.42 2.75 -18.29
C TYR A 486 -6.99 2.34 -18.73
N LYS A 487 -6.84 1.79 -19.94
CA LYS A 487 -5.57 1.39 -20.58
C LYS A 487 -5.49 1.93 -22.01
N LEU A 488 -4.27 2.02 -22.55
CA LEU A 488 -4.07 2.25 -23.99
C LEU A 488 -4.05 0.89 -24.69
N GLU A 489 -4.82 0.76 -25.76
CA GLU A 489 -4.79 -0.41 -26.63
C GLU A 489 -3.48 -0.49 -27.40
N ASP A 490 -3.16 0.57 -28.15
CA ASP A 490 -1.85 0.73 -28.77
C ASP A 490 -0.90 1.56 -27.88
N THR A 491 0.15 0.94 -27.38
CA THR A 491 1.19 1.64 -26.61
C THR A 491 2.31 2.21 -27.48
N SER A 492 2.33 1.88 -28.78
CA SER A 492 3.33 2.39 -29.74
C SER A 492 3.25 3.91 -29.89
N ILE A 493 2.05 4.49 -29.76
CA ILE A 493 1.81 5.94 -29.79
C ILE A 493 2.63 6.69 -28.74
N VAL A 494 2.86 6.08 -27.57
CA VAL A 494 3.65 6.69 -26.49
C VAL A 494 5.09 6.89 -26.93
N SER A 495 5.63 5.93 -27.68
CA SER A 495 7.00 5.96 -28.20
C SER A 495 7.17 6.97 -29.33
N LYS A 496 6.08 7.41 -29.98
CA LYS A 496 6.09 8.44 -31.04
C LYS A 496 6.05 9.87 -30.48
N VAL A 497 5.78 10.06 -29.18
CA VAL A 497 5.71 11.40 -28.56
C VAL A 497 7.09 12.09 -28.65
N PRO A 498 7.19 13.33 -29.18
CA PRO A 498 8.48 13.98 -29.46
C PRO A 498 9.47 14.00 -28.29
N ASN A 499 8.98 14.27 -27.08
CA ASN A 499 9.81 14.29 -25.88
C ASN A 499 10.29 12.87 -25.47
N VAL A 500 9.49 11.83 -25.69
CA VAL A 500 9.91 10.43 -25.45
C VAL A 500 10.99 10.05 -26.46
N CYS A 501 10.78 10.33 -27.74
CA CYS A 501 11.78 10.13 -28.79
C CYS A 501 13.11 10.81 -28.43
N LYS A 502 13.09 12.09 -28.03
CA LYS A 502 14.29 12.85 -27.64
C LYS A 502 15.04 12.22 -26.47
N ILE A 503 14.34 11.76 -25.45
CA ILE A 503 14.97 11.09 -24.30
C ILE A 503 15.50 9.71 -24.69
N GLN A 504 14.80 8.99 -25.57
CA GLN A 504 15.21 7.66 -26.02
C GLN A 504 16.46 7.72 -26.91
N LYS A 505 16.59 8.73 -27.78
CA LYS A 505 17.83 9.06 -28.49
C LYS A 505 19.00 9.27 -27.53
N LYS A 506 18.82 10.07 -26.48
CA LYS A 506 19.84 10.25 -25.42
C LYS A 506 20.22 8.95 -24.70
N VAL A 507 19.30 7.98 -24.57
CA VAL A 507 19.65 6.67 -23.99
C VAL A 507 20.59 5.91 -24.92
N ILE A 508 20.34 5.96 -26.23
CA ILE A 508 21.17 5.32 -27.26
C ILE A 508 22.57 5.96 -27.27
N GLU A 509 22.66 7.29 -27.35
CA GLU A 509 23.94 8.02 -27.29
C GLU A 509 24.74 7.66 -26.02
N ARG A 510 24.08 7.60 -24.85
CA ARG A 510 24.75 7.23 -23.59
C ARG A 510 25.17 5.77 -23.55
N LYS A 511 24.45 4.89 -24.25
CA LYS A 511 24.84 3.48 -24.41
C LYS A 511 26.12 3.40 -25.25
N GLU A 512 26.19 4.11 -26.36
CA GLU A 512 27.38 4.16 -27.23
C GLU A 512 28.61 4.69 -26.49
N VAL A 513 28.46 5.79 -25.74
CA VAL A 513 29.54 6.30 -24.88
C VAL A 513 29.98 5.27 -23.85
N ARG A 514 29.03 4.56 -23.22
CA ARG A 514 29.35 3.48 -22.27
C ARG A 514 30.15 2.36 -22.94
N GLU A 515 29.74 1.89 -24.11
CA GLU A 515 30.46 0.83 -24.82
C GLU A 515 31.85 1.30 -25.27
N LYS A 516 32.01 2.56 -25.69
CA LYS A 516 33.33 3.14 -26.01
C LYS A 516 34.26 3.14 -24.79
N MET A 517 33.77 3.61 -23.63
CA MET A 517 34.56 3.61 -22.39
C MET A 517 34.85 2.19 -21.89
N LYS A 518 33.92 1.25 -22.11
CA LYS A 518 34.12 -0.17 -21.78
C LYS A 518 35.30 -0.74 -22.56
N ARG A 519 35.31 -0.57 -23.88
CA ARG A 519 36.41 -1.05 -24.75
C ARG A 519 37.74 -0.41 -24.37
N ALA A 520 37.76 0.90 -24.09
CA ALA A 520 38.97 1.58 -23.66
C ALA A 520 39.53 1.02 -22.35
N PHE A 521 38.66 0.72 -21.38
CA PHE A 521 39.05 0.05 -20.14
C PHE A 521 39.57 -1.37 -20.40
N GLU A 522 38.83 -2.21 -21.13
CA GLU A 522 39.22 -3.59 -21.46
C GLU A 522 40.58 -3.65 -22.18
N MET A 523 40.84 -2.73 -23.13
CA MET A 523 42.13 -2.64 -23.81
C MET A 523 43.26 -2.24 -22.86
N THR A 524 43.04 -1.25 -21.98
CA THR A 524 44.06 -0.78 -21.03
C THR A 524 44.37 -1.85 -19.99
N GLU A 525 43.35 -2.57 -19.52
CA GLU A 525 43.47 -3.70 -18.60
C GLU A 525 44.25 -4.85 -19.24
N TRP A 526 43.93 -5.18 -20.49
CA TRP A 526 44.66 -6.20 -21.26
C TRP A 526 46.13 -5.83 -21.49
N ASP A 527 46.42 -4.57 -21.87
CA ASP A 527 47.78 -4.07 -22.02
C ASP A 527 48.59 -4.12 -20.72
N PHE A 528 47.94 -3.78 -19.61
CA PHE A 528 48.54 -3.87 -18.28
C PHE A 528 48.86 -5.32 -17.90
N GLN A 529 47.91 -6.24 -18.09
CA GLN A 529 48.10 -7.68 -17.82
C GLN A 529 49.21 -8.27 -18.69
N ARG A 530 49.29 -7.88 -19.97
CA ARG A 530 50.34 -8.34 -20.88
C ARG A 530 51.74 -7.86 -20.48
N LYS A 531 51.87 -6.62 -19.99
CA LYS A 531 53.18 -6.02 -19.66
C LYS A 531 53.63 -6.28 -18.23
N PHE A 532 52.70 -6.47 -17.29
CA PHE A 532 52.98 -6.52 -15.85
C PHE A 532 52.26 -7.66 -15.13
N GLY A 533 51.72 -8.66 -15.86
CA GLY A 533 50.96 -9.77 -15.29
C GLY A 533 51.71 -10.59 -14.24
N ASP A 534 53.02 -10.74 -14.41
CA ASP A 534 53.88 -11.50 -13.48
C ASP A 534 53.98 -10.84 -12.09
N TYR A 535 53.93 -9.50 -12.03
CA TYR A 535 53.90 -8.75 -10.76
C TYR A 535 52.61 -9.00 -9.96
N LEU A 536 51.49 -9.23 -10.66
CA LEU A 536 50.19 -9.54 -10.07
C LEU A 536 50.14 -10.98 -9.53
N GLN A 537 50.81 -11.93 -10.20
CA GLN A 537 50.96 -13.31 -9.71
C GLN A 537 51.78 -13.38 -8.42
N GLN A 538 52.75 -12.47 -8.25
CA GLN A 538 53.55 -12.34 -7.02
C GLN A 538 52.83 -11.63 -5.86
N LYS A 539 51.55 -11.21 -6.01
CA LYS A 539 50.74 -10.53 -4.97
C LYS A 539 51.39 -9.29 -4.31
N LYS A 540 52.25 -8.56 -5.02
CA LYS A 540 52.91 -7.35 -4.47
C LYS A 540 51.90 -6.24 -4.19
N LEU A 541 52.04 -5.53 -3.05
CA LEU A 541 51.21 -4.38 -2.70
C LEU A 541 51.43 -3.24 -3.72
N LYS A 542 50.43 -2.38 -3.96
CA LYS A 542 50.54 -1.22 -4.88
C LYS A 542 51.73 -0.31 -4.57
N GLN A 543 52.24 -0.34 -3.33
CA GLN A 543 53.41 0.39 -2.88
C GLN A 543 54.76 -0.25 -3.24
N GLU A 544 54.77 -1.55 -3.53
CA GLU A 544 55.94 -2.36 -3.87
C GLU A 544 56.11 -2.57 -5.39
N LEU A 545 55.19 -2.02 -6.18
CA LEU A 545 55.29 -2.02 -7.65
C LEU A 545 56.36 -1.02 -8.11
N GLN A 546 57.17 -1.42 -9.08
CA GLN A 546 58.10 -0.51 -9.77
C GLN A 546 57.33 0.69 -10.36
N GLY A 547 57.97 1.87 -10.38
CA GLY A 547 57.35 3.14 -10.83
C GLY A 547 56.53 3.05 -12.13
N PRO A 548 57.03 2.41 -13.20
CA PRO A 548 56.27 2.23 -14.45
C PRO A 548 55.00 1.39 -14.31
N ALA A 549 55.04 0.31 -13.51
CA ALA A 549 53.89 -0.57 -13.28
C ALA A 549 52.82 0.15 -12.43
N ARG A 550 53.24 0.94 -11.44
CA ARG A 550 52.35 1.74 -10.59
C ARG A 550 51.59 2.80 -11.41
N LEU A 551 52.30 3.52 -12.29
CA LEU A 551 51.71 4.50 -13.20
C LEU A 551 50.72 3.84 -14.17
N ALA A 552 51.06 2.67 -14.72
CA ALA A 552 50.17 1.93 -15.61
C ALA A 552 48.88 1.46 -14.91
N LEU A 553 48.98 1.03 -13.64
CA LEU A 553 47.83 0.66 -12.81
C LEU A 553 46.91 1.87 -12.53
N ASP A 554 47.47 3.06 -12.25
CA ASP A 554 46.69 4.29 -12.05
C ASP A 554 45.90 4.69 -13.32
N VAL A 555 46.44 4.40 -14.51
CA VAL A 555 45.74 4.60 -15.78
C VAL A 555 44.56 3.62 -15.92
N VAL A 556 44.74 2.35 -15.56
CA VAL A 556 43.66 1.35 -15.53
C VAL A 556 42.55 1.79 -14.57
N GLU A 557 42.88 2.17 -13.33
CA GLU A 557 41.93 2.66 -12.33
C GLU A 557 41.19 3.93 -12.78
N ARG A 558 41.86 4.82 -13.53
CA ARG A 558 41.24 6.00 -14.13
C ARG A 558 40.21 5.60 -15.19
N ARG A 559 40.57 4.68 -16.09
CA ARG A 559 39.66 4.17 -17.13
C ARG A 559 38.48 3.39 -16.55
N GLU A 560 38.70 2.63 -15.47
CA GLU A 560 37.61 1.97 -14.74
C GLU A 560 36.63 3.00 -14.18
N ARG A 561 37.12 4.06 -13.52
CA ARG A 561 36.29 5.16 -13.01
C ARG A 561 35.49 5.83 -14.11
N GLU A 562 36.07 6.06 -15.29
CA GLU A 562 35.39 6.61 -16.46
C GLU A 562 34.28 5.69 -16.98
N TYR A 563 34.56 4.39 -17.14
CA TYR A 563 33.58 3.38 -17.51
C TYR A 563 32.42 3.30 -16.50
N MET A 564 32.73 3.31 -15.21
CA MET A 564 31.73 3.29 -14.13
C MET A 564 30.85 4.54 -14.16
N ARG A 565 31.44 5.74 -14.34
CA ARG A 565 30.68 7.00 -14.53
C ARG A 565 29.79 6.95 -15.77
N ALA A 566 30.28 6.41 -16.89
CA ALA A 566 29.49 6.24 -18.11
C ALA A 566 28.32 5.27 -17.91
N THR A 567 28.54 4.15 -17.21
CA THR A 567 27.51 3.18 -16.84
C THR A 567 26.44 3.82 -15.95
N GLN A 568 26.82 4.57 -14.92
CA GLN A 568 25.87 5.30 -14.07
C GLN A 568 25.03 6.30 -14.86
N ARG A 569 25.65 7.06 -15.78
CA ARG A 569 24.95 8.01 -16.66
C ARG A 569 23.94 7.30 -17.57
N HIS A 570 24.31 6.17 -18.17
CA HIS A 570 23.41 5.35 -18.99
C HIS A 570 22.24 4.78 -18.17
N THR A 571 22.49 4.20 -17.00
CA THR A 571 21.43 3.70 -16.10
C THR A 571 20.49 4.81 -15.66
N ARG A 572 21.01 6.01 -15.36
CA ARG A 572 20.19 7.20 -15.07
C ARG A 572 19.33 7.60 -16.27
N ALA A 573 19.90 7.63 -17.48
CA ALA A 573 19.16 7.93 -18.70
C ALA A 573 18.02 6.93 -18.94
N GLN A 574 18.28 5.62 -18.77
CA GLN A 574 17.24 4.58 -18.88
C GLN A 574 16.11 4.76 -17.86
N ARG A 575 16.44 5.16 -16.62
CA ARG A 575 15.43 5.44 -15.59
C ARG A 575 14.57 6.65 -15.98
N VAL A 576 15.20 7.72 -16.47
CA VAL A 576 14.49 8.92 -16.93
C VAL A 576 13.58 8.59 -18.13
N ALA A 577 14.06 7.80 -19.09
CA ALA A 577 13.28 7.36 -20.25
C ALA A 577 12.04 6.56 -19.84
N ARG A 578 12.21 5.53 -19.00
CA ARG A 578 11.07 4.74 -18.47
C ARG A 578 10.06 5.61 -17.74
N ASN A 579 10.53 6.55 -16.93
CA ASN A 579 9.66 7.44 -16.18
C ASN A 579 8.94 8.46 -17.07
N GLU A 580 9.54 8.97 -18.15
CA GLU A 580 8.85 9.82 -19.12
C GLU A 580 7.85 9.01 -19.95
N TRP A 581 8.24 7.84 -20.44
CA TRP A 581 7.35 6.96 -21.17
C TRP A 581 6.07 6.65 -20.38
N GLN A 582 6.22 6.26 -19.10
CA GLN A 582 5.06 6.00 -18.25
C GLN A 582 4.21 7.26 -18.01
N ARG A 583 4.82 8.45 -17.95
CA ARG A 583 4.10 9.72 -17.79
C ARG A 583 3.29 10.08 -19.03
N GLN A 584 3.87 9.95 -20.21
CA GLN A 584 3.16 10.21 -21.46
C GLN A 584 2.05 9.18 -21.67
N ARG A 585 2.28 7.90 -21.35
CA ARG A 585 1.22 6.90 -21.30
C ARG A 585 0.07 7.33 -20.39
N ASN A 586 0.35 7.69 -19.14
CA ASN A 586 -0.68 8.12 -18.19
C ASN A 586 -1.33 9.46 -18.57
N ARG A 587 -0.68 10.29 -19.39
CA ARG A 587 -1.25 11.51 -19.95
C ARG A 587 -2.26 11.16 -21.04
N LEU A 588 -1.87 10.33 -22.00
CA LEU A 588 -2.74 9.89 -23.10
C LEU A 588 -3.96 9.13 -22.58
N VAL A 589 -3.81 8.26 -21.58
CA VAL A 589 -4.97 7.59 -20.94
C VAL A 589 -5.93 8.64 -20.35
N ARG A 590 -5.42 9.71 -19.72
CA ARG A 590 -6.27 10.77 -19.17
C ARG A 590 -6.94 11.60 -20.26
N GLU A 591 -6.25 11.88 -21.35
CA GLU A 591 -6.82 12.59 -22.50
C GLU A 591 -7.92 11.75 -23.15
N ASN A 592 -7.68 10.45 -23.36
CA ASN A 592 -8.71 9.51 -23.83
C ASN A 592 -9.91 9.45 -22.88
N LEU A 593 -9.70 9.42 -21.57
CA LEU A 593 -10.78 9.43 -20.58
C LEU A 593 -11.61 10.71 -20.62
N VAL A 594 -10.96 11.88 -20.77
CA VAL A 594 -11.66 13.17 -20.89
C VAL A 594 -12.49 13.19 -22.17
N ARG A 595 -11.91 12.75 -23.29
CA ARG A 595 -12.61 12.65 -24.56
C ARG A 595 -13.81 11.71 -24.47
N TYR A 596 -13.58 10.50 -23.95
CA TYR A 596 -14.62 9.51 -23.73
C TYR A 596 -15.77 10.04 -22.87
N LYS A 597 -15.46 10.74 -21.77
CA LYS A 597 -16.47 11.34 -20.90
C LYS A 597 -17.36 12.37 -21.61
N ASN A 598 -16.81 13.09 -22.58
CA ASN A 598 -17.54 14.15 -23.29
C ASN A 598 -18.29 13.62 -24.53
N GLU A 599 -17.71 12.65 -25.24
CA GLU A 599 -18.22 12.17 -26.53
C GLU A 599 -19.08 10.91 -26.40
N GLN A 600 -18.72 9.95 -25.55
CA GLN A 600 -19.38 8.65 -25.49
C GLN A 600 -20.88 8.73 -25.13
N PRO A 601 -21.31 9.56 -24.15
CA PRO A 601 -22.74 9.66 -23.83
C PRO A 601 -23.58 10.11 -25.03
N VAL A 602 -23.06 11.04 -25.85
CA VAL A 602 -23.72 11.51 -27.07
C VAL A 602 -23.81 10.37 -28.09
N ILE A 603 -22.70 9.66 -28.32
CA ILE A 603 -22.65 8.50 -29.22
C ILE A 603 -23.66 7.43 -28.81
N ASP A 604 -23.74 7.13 -27.51
CA ASP A 604 -24.65 6.12 -26.98
C ASP A 604 -26.12 6.56 -27.15
N SER A 605 -26.45 7.84 -26.89
CA SER A 605 -27.79 8.38 -27.15
C SER A 605 -28.16 8.33 -28.64
N GLU A 606 -27.26 8.71 -29.54
CA GLU A 606 -27.50 8.65 -30.99
C GLU A 606 -27.69 7.21 -31.48
N ARG A 607 -26.90 6.25 -30.97
CA ARG A 607 -27.07 4.82 -31.27
C ARG A 607 -28.43 4.29 -30.82
N GLN A 608 -28.88 4.67 -29.62
CA GLN A 608 -30.19 4.29 -29.09
C GLN A 608 -31.32 4.85 -29.95
N LEU A 609 -31.25 6.13 -30.29
CA LEU A 609 -32.24 6.78 -31.17
C LEU A 609 -32.27 6.17 -32.58
N ALA A 610 -31.13 5.64 -33.06
CA ALA A 610 -31.04 4.92 -34.32
C ALA A 610 -31.55 3.46 -34.26
N GLY A 611 -32.12 3.00 -33.14
CA GLY A 611 -32.65 1.65 -32.96
C GLY A 611 -31.57 0.56 -32.87
N LYS A 612 -30.30 0.93 -32.74
CA LYS A 612 -29.16 -0.01 -32.63
C LYS A 612 -28.92 -0.35 -31.16
N VAL A 613 -29.89 -1.03 -30.54
CA VAL A 613 -29.85 -1.47 -29.14
C VAL A 613 -29.37 -2.93 -29.11
N VAL A 614 -28.11 -3.18 -29.45
CA VAL A 614 -27.49 -4.49 -29.21
C VAL A 614 -26.16 -4.26 -28.52
N ASP A 615 -26.09 -4.70 -27.26
CA ASP A 615 -24.97 -4.51 -26.34
C ASP A 615 -23.95 -5.67 -26.42
N GLU A 616 -23.82 -6.29 -27.60
CA GLU A 616 -22.82 -7.34 -27.85
C GLU A 616 -21.40 -6.86 -27.54
N GLU A 617 -21.12 -5.56 -27.65
CA GLU A 617 -19.84 -4.95 -27.32
C GLU A 617 -19.58 -4.92 -25.80
N CYS A 618 -20.60 -4.63 -24.97
CA CYS A 618 -20.44 -4.66 -23.52
C CYS A 618 -20.47 -6.09 -22.98
N MET A 619 -21.28 -6.97 -23.54
CA MET A 619 -21.21 -8.42 -23.29
C MET A 619 -19.81 -8.97 -23.64
N GLY A 620 -19.27 -8.64 -24.82
CA GLY A 620 -17.91 -8.99 -25.21
C GLY A 620 -16.83 -8.35 -24.35
N ALA A 621 -17.07 -7.14 -23.81
CA ALA A 621 -16.18 -6.48 -22.86
C ALA A 621 -16.16 -7.19 -21.50
N LEU A 622 -17.28 -7.78 -21.08
CA LEU A 622 -17.44 -8.61 -19.88
C LEU A 622 -16.88 -10.04 -20.09
N GLU A 623 -16.96 -10.58 -21.30
CA GLU A 623 -16.48 -11.94 -21.70
C GLU A 623 -14.96 -12.07 -21.87
N ARG A 624 -14.16 -11.03 -21.57
CA ARG A 624 -12.69 -11.07 -21.65
C ARG A 624 -12.09 -12.06 -20.63
N THR A 625 -12.14 -13.35 -20.94
CA THR A 625 -11.56 -14.42 -20.11
C THR A 625 -10.13 -14.68 -20.54
N GLY A 626 -9.19 -14.24 -19.69
CA GLY A 626 -7.87 -14.88 -19.62
C GLY A 626 -8.01 -16.29 -19.04
N TYR A 627 -6.93 -17.07 -19.12
CA TYR A 627 -6.86 -18.39 -18.48
C TYR A 627 -7.17 -18.28 -16.97
N MET A 628 -8.18 -19.01 -16.49
CA MET A 628 -8.52 -19.18 -15.08
C MET A 628 -8.14 -20.59 -14.64
N THR A 629 -7.65 -20.73 -13.40
CA THR A 629 -7.39 -22.05 -12.83
C THR A 629 -8.71 -22.69 -12.36
N PRO A 630 -8.80 -24.04 -12.28
CA PRO A 630 -9.98 -24.71 -11.75
C PRO A 630 -10.35 -24.23 -10.34
N GLN A 631 -9.35 -24.00 -9.48
CA GLN A 631 -9.56 -23.49 -8.12
C GLN A 631 -10.18 -22.09 -8.13
N HIS A 632 -9.82 -21.24 -9.10
CA HIS A 632 -10.40 -19.91 -9.24
C HIS A 632 -11.87 -19.99 -9.66
N ILE A 633 -12.20 -20.89 -10.59
CA ILE A 633 -13.58 -21.12 -11.04
C ILE A 633 -14.43 -21.63 -9.86
N ILE A 634 -13.94 -22.61 -9.10
CA ILE A 634 -14.61 -23.14 -7.92
C ILE A 634 -14.85 -22.04 -6.87
N LEU A 635 -13.86 -21.18 -6.63
CA LEU A 635 -14.03 -20.03 -5.74
C LEU A 635 -15.13 -19.07 -6.21
N ILE A 636 -15.18 -18.76 -7.50
CA ILE A 636 -16.21 -17.86 -8.05
C ILE A 636 -17.59 -18.50 -7.90
N ASP A 637 -17.73 -19.77 -8.30
CA ASP A 637 -18.99 -20.50 -8.28
C ASP A 637 -19.56 -20.61 -6.85
N THR A 638 -18.75 -21.08 -5.91
CA THR A 638 -19.16 -21.27 -4.50
C THR A 638 -19.54 -19.95 -3.82
N ILE A 639 -18.81 -18.86 -4.07
CA ILE A 639 -19.09 -17.55 -3.45
C ILE A 639 -20.33 -16.88 -4.07
N LEU A 640 -20.58 -17.08 -5.36
CA LEU A 640 -21.72 -16.50 -6.09
C LEU A 640 -22.97 -17.39 -6.09
N THR A 641 -22.88 -18.60 -5.55
CA THR A 641 -24.03 -19.51 -5.35
C THR A 641 -25.10 -18.82 -4.51
N MET A 642 -26.38 -18.98 -4.86
CA MET A 642 -27.51 -18.42 -4.12
C MET A 642 -27.72 -19.12 -2.77
N PRO A 643 -28.39 -18.47 -1.78
CA PRO A 643 -28.61 -19.06 -0.47
C PRO A 643 -29.45 -20.35 -0.52
N GLY A 644 -29.16 -21.25 0.42
CA GLY A 644 -29.96 -22.45 0.62
C GLY A 644 -31.35 -22.13 1.18
N SER A 645 -32.35 -22.96 0.88
CA SER A 645 -33.71 -22.84 1.45
C SER A 645 -33.83 -23.28 2.91
N THR A 646 -32.79 -23.93 3.46
CA THR A 646 -32.72 -24.39 4.84
C THR A 646 -31.38 -24.00 5.45
N VAL A 647 -31.32 -23.99 6.79
CA VAL A 647 -30.10 -23.66 7.54
C VAL A 647 -28.96 -24.62 7.21
N GLU A 648 -29.24 -25.92 7.07
CA GLU A 648 -28.24 -26.95 6.74
C GLU A 648 -27.65 -26.72 5.35
N LYS A 649 -28.48 -26.41 4.36
CA LYS A 649 -28.02 -26.11 2.99
C LYS A 649 -27.17 -24.85 2.96
N GLU A 650 -27.52 -23.85 3.77
CA GLU A 650 -26.75 -22.61 3.87
C GLU A 650 -25.38 -22.84 4.53
N TYR A 651 -25.30 -23.68 5.57
CA TYR A 651 -24.00 -24.07 6.12
C TYR A 651 -23.18 -24.90 5.15
N GLN A 652 -23.79 -25.80 4.38
CA GLN A 652 -23.08 -26.53 3.32
C GLN A 652 -22.50 -25.57 2.26
N ARG A 653 -23.27 -24.56 1.84
CA ARG A 653 -22.81 -23.49 0.94
C ARG A 653 -21.60 -22.73 1.53
N ARG A 654 -21.64 -22.40 2.82
CA ARG A 654 -20.55 -21.70 3.52
C ARG A 654 -19.30 -22.55 3.69
N ILE A 655 -19.47 -23.80 4.10
CA ILE A 655 -18.39 -24.79 4.19
C ILE A 655 -17.71 -24.91 2.82
N ALA A 656 -18.47 -25.09 1.75
CA ALA A 656 -17.95 -25.15 0.39
C ALA A 656 -17.18 -23.88 0.00
N ALA A 657 -17.72 -22.70 0.32
CA ALA A 657 -17.07 -21.42 0.06
C ALA A 657 -15.77 -21.24 0.87
N ILE A 658 -15.75 -21.60 2.16
CA ILE A 658 -14.56 -21.54 3.01
C ILE A 658 -13.49 -22.49 2.47
N ASN A 659 -13.85 -23.72 2.12
CA ASN A 659 -12.96 -24.69 1.49
C ASN A 659 -12.40 -24.17 0.16
N ALA A 660 -13.21 -23.49 -0.66
CA ALA A 660 -12.75 -22.84 -1.87
C ALA A 660 -11.76 -21.69 -1.59
N VAL A 661 -11.98 -20.89 -0.55
CA VAL A 661 -11.01 -19.87 -0.10
C VAL A 661 -9.70 -20.51 0.37
N ILE A 662 -9.75 -21.58 1.17
CA ILE A 662 -8.57 -22.32 1.66
C ILE A 662 -7.72 -22.77 0.46
N THR A 663 -8.35 -23.47 -0.49
CA THR A 663 -7.65 -24.01 -1.67
C THR A 663 -7.11 -22.93 -2.60
N PHE A 664 -7.81 -21.80 -2.72
CA PHE A 664 -7.38 -20.71 -3.59
C PHE A 664 -6.21 -19.90 -3.01
N CYS A 665 -6.03 -19.86 -1.69
CA CYS A 665 -5.00 -19.03 -1.05
C CYS A 665 -3.58 -19.25 -1.60
N ASP A 666 -3.25 -20.49 -1.98
CA ASP A 666 -1.92 -20.89 -2.49
C ASP A 666 -1.77 -20.80 -4.01
N VAL A 667 -2.85 -20.51 -4.74
CA VAL A 667 -2.81 -20.47 -6.20
C VAL A 667 -1.91 -19.32 -6.65
N GLU A 668 -0.82 -19.63 -7.34
CA GLU A 668 0.03 -18.62 -7.98
C GLU A 668 -0.70 -18.03 -9.20
N GLU A 669 -1.31 -16.85 -9.05
CA GLU A 669 -1.97 -16.17 -10.18
C GLU A 669 -0.96 -15.48 -11.13
N GLY A 670 0.31 -15.39 -10.73
CA GLY A 670 1.42 -14.83 -11.52
C GLY A 670 1.79 -13.39 -11.17
N PHE A 671 2.73 -12.79 -11.91
CA PHE A 671 3.17 -11.41 -11.60
C PHE A 671 2.05 -10.41 -11.94
N PRO A 672 1.81 -9.38 -11.09
CA PRO A 672 1.03 -8.19 -11.46
C PRO A 672 1.59 -7.65 -12.78
N THR A 673 0.81 -7.79 -13.85
CA THR A 673 1.34 -7.74 -15.22
C THR A 673 2.06 -6.41 -15.50
N ARG A 674 3.39 -6.44 -15.64
CA ARG A 674 4.10 -5.50 -16.51
C ARG A 674 4.24 -6.16 -17.88
N ARG A 675 3.19 -5.99 -18.69
CA ARG A 675 3.04 -6.30 -20.14
C ARG A 675 2.40 -7.67 -20.44
N PRO A 676 1.40 -7.70 -21.33
CA PRO A 676 1.26 -8.79 -22.29
C PRO A 676 2.36 -8.63 -23.35
N LYS A 677 3.09 -9.70 -23.67
CA LYS A 677 3.55 -9.85 -25.05
C LYS A 677 2.28 -10.11 -25.84
N ALA A 678 1.84 -9.13 -26.62
CA ALA A 678 0.81 -9.37 -27.61
C ALA A 678 1.31 -10.50 -28.52
N THR A 679 0.63 -11.64 -28.48
CA THR A 679 0.59 -12.55 -29.62
C THR A 679 0.19 -11.70 -30.81
N GLN A 680 1.07 -11.62 -31.81
CA GLN A 680 0.80 -10.92 -33.06
C GLN A 680 -0.48 -11.52 -33.65
N LYS A 681 -1.58 -10.76 -33.65
CA LYS A 681 -2.65 -11.00 -34.62
C LYS A 681 -2.01 -10.82 -35.99
N ARG A 682 -1.97 -11.89 -36.79
CA ARG A 682 -1.67 -11.79 -38.22
C ARG A 682 -2.69 -10.85 -38.87
N PRO A 683 -2.29 -9.98 -39.81
CA PRO A 683 -3.24 -9.27 -40.64
C PRO A 683 -4.04 -10.29 -41.46
N ALA A 684 -5.35 -10.07 -41.58
CA ALA A 684 -6.19 -10.82 -42.48
C ALA A 684 -5.78 -10.52 -43.93
N THR A 685 -5.32 -11.52 -44.66
CA THR A 685 -5.32 -11.52 -46.12
C THR A 685 -6.37 -12.52 -46.57
N ASN A 686 -7.37 -12.01 -47.29
CA ASN A 686 -8.35 -12.78 -48.04
C ASN A 686 -7.64 -13.80 -48.94
N ASN A 687 -8.00 -15.08 -48.82
CA ASN A 687 -8.19 -16.05 -49.92
C ASN A 687 -8.61 -17.41 -49.35
N LEU A 688 -9.52 -18.09 -50.06
CA LEU A 688 -10.17 -19.37 -49.75
C LEU A 688 -9.19 -20.57 -49.65
N PRO A 689 -9.64 -21.73 -49.10
CA PRO A 689 -8.78 -22.71 -48.45
C PRO A 689 -8.15 -23.71 -49.43
N SER A 690 -6.92 -24.14 -49.12
CA SER A 690 -6.37 -25.38 -49.66
C SER A 690 -5.76 -26.23 -48.54
N ALA A 691 -5.82 -27.55 -48.75
CA ALA A 691 -5.69 -28.64 -47.78
C ALA A 691 -4.37 -28.66 -46.96
N PRO A 692 -4.36 -29.35 -45.79
CA PRO A 692 -3.21 -29.32 -44.88
C PRO A 692 -2.11 -30.31 -45.31
N PRO A 693 -0.82 -29.94 -45.29
CA PRO A 693 0.24 -30.94 -45.31
C PRO A 693 0.58 -31.42 -43.90
N ALA A 694 0.88 -32.72 -43.88
CA ALA A 694 1.13 -33.65 -42.80
C ALA A 694 1.94 -33.17 -41.58
N LYS A 695 1.52 -33.74 -40.44
CA LYS A 695 2.24 -33.93 -39.18
C LYS A 695 3.74 -34.19 -39.42
N ARG A 696 4.60 -33.33 -38.86
CA ARG A 696 6.00 -33.68 -38.62
C ARG A 696 6.09 -34.30 -37.22
N GLN A 697 6.26 -35.62 -37.20
CA GLN A 697 6.52 -36.42 -36.00
C GLN A 697 7.77 -35.89 -35.27
N GLU A 698 7.63 -35.68 -33.97
CA GLU A 698 8.76 -35.63 -33.04
C GLU A 698 9.43 -37.01 -32.99
N ARG A 699 10.75 -37.03 -33.21
CA ARG A 699 11.60 -38.13 -32.74
C ARG A 699 12.33 -37.66 -31.48
N PRO A 700 12.36 -38.45 -30.40
CA PRO A 700 13.22 -38.20 -29.24
C PRO A 700 14.62 -38.82 -29.46
N SER A 701 15.68 -38.11 -29.10
CA SER A 701 17.02 -38.69 -28.89
C SER A 701 17.48 -38.44 -27.44
N PRO A 702 17.78 -39.47 -26.63
CA PRO A 702 18.13 -39.31 -25.21
C PRO A 702 19.60 -38.95 -24.90
N GLU A 703 20.42 -38.52 -25.87
CA GLU A 703 21.87 -38.37 -25.66
C GLU A 703 22.37 -36.92 -25.43
N ASP A 704 21.57 -35.88 -25.71
CA ASP A 704 22.01 -34.48 -25.62
C ASP A 704 22.09 -33.90 -24.19
N GLY A 705 21.44 -34.56 -23.21
CA GLY A 705 21.37 -34.09 -21.82
C GLY A 705 22.68 -34.26 -21.04
N LYS A 706 23.41 -35.36 -21.26
CA LYS A 706 24.67 -35.65 -20.55
C LYS A 706 25.82 -34.75 -21.03
N THR A 707 25.87 -34.44 -22.32
CA THR A 707 26.89 -33.59 -22.94
C THR A 707 26.76 -32.13 -22.48
N THR A 708 25.52 -31.64 -22.31
CA THR A 708 25.23 -30.27 -21.86
C THR A 708 25.62 -30.03 -20.39
N LEU A 709 25.41 -31.02 -19.51
CA LEU A 709 25.82 -30.92 -18.10
C LEU A 709 27.34 -30.95 -17.95
N SER A 710 28.03 -31.86 -18.63
CA SER A 710 29.50 -31.97 -18.56
C SER A 710 30.21 -30.68 -18.97
N LEU A 711 29.76 -30.05 -20.06
CA LEU A 711 30.27 -28.74 -20.51
C LEU A 711 29.96 -27.62 -19.51
N ALA A 712 28.79 -27.65 -18.86
CA ALA A 712 28.44 -26.69 -17.83
C ALA A 712 29.34 -26.81 -16.58
N PHE A 713 29.71 -28.04 -16.17
CA PHE A 713 30.64 -28.27 -15.05
C PHE A 713 32.03 -27.67 -15.31
N ALA A 714 32.53 -27.79 -16.54
CA ALA A 714 33.79 -27.17 -16.93
C ALA A 714 33.72 -25.63 -17.00
N SER A 715 32.54 -25.06 -17.27
CA SER A 715 32.36 -23.61 -17.46
C SER A 715 32.26 -22.77 -16.18
N VAL A 716 32.05 -23.42 -15.03
CA VAL A 716 31.84 -22.75 -13.75
C VAL A 716 33.10 -22.64 -12.90
N CYS A 717 34.18 -23.34 -13.24
CA CYS A 717 35.48 -23.20 -12.58
C CYS A 717 36.35 -22.24 -13.39
N ILE A 718 36.83 -21.17 -12.74
CA ILE A 718 37.62 -20.17 -13.43
C ILE A 718 39.08 -20.62 -13.58
N LYS A 719 39.67 -20.39 -14.76
CA LYS A 719 41.10 -20.62 -15.02
C LYS A 719 41.93 -19.36 -14.76
N ALA A 720 41.30 -18.19 -14.81
CA ALA A 720 41.91 -16.90 -14.54
C ALA A 720 41.00 -16.00 -13.68
N ARG A 721 41.59 -15.16 -12.81
CA ARG A 721 40.87 -14.33 -11.82
C ARG A 721 39.90 -13.29 -12.39
N HIS A 722 39.94 -13.01 -13.69
CA HIS A 722 39.04 -12.07 -14.37
C HIS A 722 37.85 -12.76 -15.06
N GLU A 723 37.84 -14.10 -15.14
CA GLU A 723 36.71 -14.85 -15.70
C GLU A 723 35.48 -14.71 -14.81
N ARG A 724 34.33 -14.48 -15.43
CA ARG A 724 33.07 -14.23 -14.73
C ARG A 724 31.98 -15.11 -15.33
N PRO A 725 31.80 -16.34 -14.81
CA PRO A 725 30.78 -17.25 -15.29
C PRO A 725 29.37 -16.65 -15.19
N THR A 726 28.46 -17.19 -15.97
CA THR A 726 27.04 -16.82 -15.93
C THR A 726 26.15 -17.94 -15.44
N ILE A 727 26.69 -19.10 -15.07
CA ILE A 727 25.94 -20.24 -14.51
C ILE A 727 26.28 -20.36 -13.03
N CYS A 728 25.30 -20.68 -12.19
CA CYS A 728 25.52 -20.81 -10.74
C CYS A 728 26.08 -22.18 -10.41
N PHE A 729 27.29 -22.21 -9.85
CA PHE A 729 27.99 -23.44 -9.46
C PHE A 729 27.20 -24.26 -8.42
N LEU A 730 26.54 -23.62 -7.46
CA LEU A 730 25.70 -24.30 -6.47
C LEU A 730 24.40 -24.87 -7.07
N CYS A 731 23.75 -24.16 -8.01
CA CYS A 731 22.59 -24.73 -8.71
C CYS A 731 23.00 -25.89 -9.61
N LEU A 732 24.15 -25.80 -10.27
CA LEU A 732 24.66 -26.85 -11.15
C LEU A 732 25.01 -28.13 -10.36
N GLY A 733 25.64 -27.96 -9.20
CA GLY A 733 26.02 -29.02 -8.27
C GLY A 733 24.89 -29.60 -7.42
N ASN A 734 23.65 -29.12 -7.55
CA ASN A 734 22.51 -29.61 -6.77
C ASN A 734 21.71 -30.67 -7.57
N PRO A 735 21.79 -31.97 -7.20
CA PRO A 735 21.09 -33.03 -7.91
C PRO A 735 19.57 -33.02 -7.71
N ARG A 736 19.04 -32.25 -6.74
CA ARG A 736 17.60 -32.14 -6.46
C ARG A 736 16.87 -31.12 -7.36
N LEU A 737 17.60 -30.39 -8.21
CA LEU A 737 17.01 -29.44 -9.16
C LEU A 737 16.82 -30.09 -10.54
N PRO A 738 15.76 -29.74 -11.30
CA PRO A 738 15.63 -30.18 -12.70
C PRO A 738 16.79 -29.67 -13.56
N ASP A 739 17.25 -30.45 -14.54
CA ASP A 739 18.44 -30.14 -15.36
C ASP A 739 18.39 -28.75 -16.01
N ARG A 740 17.21 -28.33 -16.48
CA ARG A 740 16.98 -26.99 -17.06
C ARG A 740 17.29 -25.84 -16.08
N GLN A 741 17.12 -26.07 -14.78
CA GLN A 741 17.43 -25.08 -13.75
C GLN A 741 18.90 -25.14 -13.31
N ARG A 742 19.51 -26.33 -13.36
CA ARG A 742 20.93 -26.56 -13.04
C ARG A 742 21.86 -25.84 -14.04
N VAL A 743 21.52 -25.87 -15.32
CA VAL A 743 22.30 -25.21 -16.40
C VAL A 743 21.83 -23.79 -16.72
N LYS A 744 21.00 -23.18 -15.86
CA LYS A 744 20.42 -21.85 -16.11
C LYS A 744 21.53 -20.79 -16.20
N SER A 745 21.69 -20.23 -17.40
CA SER A 745 22.60 -19.11 -17.65
C SER A 745 21.93 -17.77 -17.36
N PHE A 746 22.58 -16.95 -16.54
CA PHE A 746 22.16 -15.61 -16.19
C PHE A 746 22.63 -14.59 -17.22
N ARG A 747 21.84 -13.54 -17.45
CA ARG A 747 22.13 -12.54 -18.49
C ARG A 747 23.44 -11.77 -18.27
N THR A 748 23.87 -11.63 -17.02
CA THR A 748 25.15 -11.01 -16.65
C THR A 748 25.75 -11.65 -15.41
N PRO A 749 27.08 -11.62 -15.22
CA PRO A 749 27.71 -12.10 -13.98
C PRO A 749 27.21 -11.37 -12.73
N GLY A 750 26.89 -10.07 -12.84
CA GLY A 750 26.28 -9.32 -11.73
C GLY A 750 24.81 -9.70 -11.44
N SER A 751 24.13 -10.41 -12.34
CA SER A 751 22.84 -11.05 -12.04
C SER A 751 23.02 -12.43 -11.40
N LEU A 752 24.06 -13.17 -11.82
CA LEU A 752 24.49 -14.39 -11.15
C LEU A 752 24.90 -14.10 -9.71
N GLY A 753 25.75 -13.11 -9.44
CA GLY A 753 26.21 -12.77 -8.09
C GLY A 753 25.07 -12.33 -7.16
N ARG A 754 24.02 -11.68 -7.70
CA ARG A 754 22.79 -11.40 -6.92
C ARG A 754 22.02 -12.67 -6.62
N HIS A 755 21.83 -13.54 -7.60
CA HIS A 755 21.20 -14.83 -7.38
C HIS A 755 21.98 -15.68 -6.36
N PHE A 756 23.30 -15.75 -6.49
CA PHE A 756 24.18 -16.45 -5.56
C PHE A 756 23.97 -15.97 -4.13
N VAL A 757 24.01 -14.65 -3.90
CA VAL A 757 23.81 -14.11 -2.55
C VAL A 757 22.38 -14.26 -2.05
N ASP A 758 21.39 -13.90 -2.86
CA ASP A 758 19.99 -13.88 -2.44
C ASP A 758 19.41 -15.29 -2.23
N ILE A 759 19.92 -16.30 -2.93
CA ILE A 759 19.41 -17.68 -2.88
C ILE A 759 20.31 -18.61 -2.07
N HIS A 760 21.63 -18.46 -2.13
CA HIS A 760 22.57 -19.42 -1.54
C HIS A 760 23.33 -18.91 -0.31
N VAL A 761 23.34 -17.60 -0.03
CA VAL A 761 24.11 -17.02 1.09
C VAL A 761 23.23 -16.41 2.17
N ILE A 762 22.25 -15.58 1.81
CA ILE A 762 21.35 -14.89 2.76
C ILE A 762 20.41 -15.86 3.51
N PRO A 763 19.81 -16.88 2.87
CA PRO A 763 18.81 -17.72 3.54
C PRO A 763 19.36 -18.66 4.64
N TYR A 764 20.68 -18.72 4.88
CA TYR A 764 21.29 -19.75 5.73
C TYR A 764 21.83 -19.23 7.08
N PRO A 765 21.74 -20.04 8.17
CA PRO A 765 22.18 -19.68 9.53
C PRO A 765 23.72 -19.66 9.73
N LYS A 766 24.20 -19.27 10.92
CA LYS A 766 25.62 -19.02 11.23
C LYS A 766 26.54 -20.25 11.15
N ASP A 767 26.07 -21.42 11.60
CA ASP A 767 26.91 -22.63 11.76
C ASP A 767 27.01 -23.47 10.47
N MET A 768 27.08 -22.78 9.32
CA MET A 768 26.90 -23.38 8.01
C MET A 768 28.16 -24.14 7.55
N ARG A 769 27.99 -25.42 7.20
CA ARG A 769 28.94 -26.19 6.38
C ARG A 769 28.33 -26.46 5.02
N VAL A 770 28.92 -25.91 3.95
CA VAL A 770 28.52 -26.21 2.56
C VAL A 770 29.61 -27.01 1.88
N LYS A 771 29.24 -28.19 1.40
CA LYS A 771 30.10 -28.93 0.47
C LYS A 771 29.87 -28.42 -0.95
N CYS A 772 30.93 -27.93 -1.59
CA CYS A 772 30.89 -27.62 -3.00
C CYS A 772 30.90 -28.92 -3.82
N SER A 773 29.77 -29.30 -4.43
CA SER A 773 29.67 -30.58 -5.18
C SER A 773 30.58 -30.66 -6.41
N ILE A 774 31.14 -29.54 -6.86
CA ILE A 774 32.00 -29.45 -8.05
C ILE A 774 33.47 -29.69 -7.68
N CYS A 775 33.93 -29.05 -6.62
CA CYS A 775 35.32 -29.06 -6.16
C CYS A 775 35.54 -30.00 -4.95
N ARG A 776 34.45 -30.50 -4.36
CA ARG A 776 34.39 -31.38 -3.18
C ARG A 776 34.99 -30.79 -1.88
N GLU A 777 35.22 -29.48 -1.84
CA GLU A 777 35.66 -28.77 -0.63
C GLU A 777 34.49 -28.52 0.34
N ASP A 778 34.76 -28.71 1.63
CA ASP A 778 33.83 -28.40 2.72
C ASP A 778 34.10 -26.99 3.23
N LEU A 779 33.09 -26.13 3.15
CA LEU A 779 33.18 -24.69 3.43
C LEU A 779 32.45 -24.38 4.73
N GLU A 780 33.22 -24.13 5.80
CA GLU A 780 32.73 -24.11 7.18
C GLU A 780 32.21 -22.74 7.66
N SER A 781 32.16 -21.74 6.78
CA SER A 781 31.64 -20.41 7.11
C SER A 781 31.14 -19.65 5.88
N LYS A 782 30.30 -18.63 6.10
CA LYS A 782 29.86 -17.72 5.02
C LYS A 782 31.02 -17.00 4.35
N SER A 783 32.04 -16.63 5.10
CA SER A 783 33.26 -16.01 4.55
C SER A 783 34.05 -17.01 3.70
N ALA A 784 34.19 -18.27 4.14
CA ALA A 784 34.80 -19.33 3.34
C ALA A 784 34.03 -19.58 2.04
N LEU A 785 32.70 -19.62 2.08
CA LEU A 785 31.86 -19.78 0.89
C LEU A 785 31.98 -18.63 -0.09
N MET A 786 32.05 -17.38 0.40
CA MET A 786 32.21 -16.19 -0.43
C MET A 786 33.60 -16.14 -1.09
N ASN A 787 34.65 -16.44 -0.32
CA ASN A 787 36.02 -16.49 -0.81
C ASN A 787 36.19 -17.62 -1.84
N HIS A 788 35.58 -18.77 -1.59
CA HIS A 788 35.58 -19.91 -2.52
C HIS A 788 34.81 -19.59 -3.81
N ALA A 789 33.62 -18.98 -3.71
CA ALA A 789 32.83 -18.57 -4.86
C ALA A 789 33.56 -17.56 -5.76
N GLU A 790 34.29 -16.62 -5.17
CA GLU A 790 35.10 -15.64 -5.91
C GLU A 790 36.39 -16.25 -6.47
N GLY A 791 37.12 -17.02 -5.65
CA GLY A 791 38.44 -17.55 -5.97
C GLY A 791 38.44 -18.74 -6.92
N VAL A 792 37.44 -19.62 -6.84
CA VAL A 792 37.36 -20.88 -7.60
C VAL A 792 36.31 -20.80 -8.71
N HIS A 793 35.22 -20.08 -8.49
CA HIS A 793 34.09 -20.01 -9.42
C HIS A 793 33.83 -18.62 -10.03
N GLY A 794 34.69 -17.62 -9.76
CA GLY A 794 34.60 -16.26 -10.33
C GLY A 794 33.27 -15.55 -10.04
N THR A 795 32.49 -16.01 -9.07
CA THR A 795 31.18 -15.48 -8.73
C THR A 795 31.35 -14.39 -7.68
N VAL A 796 31.40 -13.13 -8.15
CA VAL A 796 31.67 -11.97 -7.28
C VAL A 796 30.37 -11.28 -6.84
N SER A 797 30.26 -11.02 -5.54
CA SER A 797 29.23 -10.15 -4.97
C SER A 797 29.85 -8.84 -4.47
N ARG A 798 29.21 -7.71 -4.78
CA ARG A 798 29.59 -6.38 -4.27
C ARG A 798 28.74 -5.92 -3.09
N ARG A 799 28.02 -6.82 -2.41
CA ARG A 799 27.30 -6.46 -1.18
C ARG A 799 28.29 -6.40 -0.01
N PRO A 800 28.22 -5.38 0.86
CA PRO A 800 29.01 -5.34 2.09
C PRO A 800 28.75 -6.59 2.93
N LEU A 801 29.76 -7.16 3.57
CA LEU A 801 29.61 -8.33 4.44
C LEU A 801 28.59 -8.08 5.58
N SER A 802 28.48 -6.83 6.04
CA SER A 802 27.46 -6.39 7.01
C SER A 802 26.02 -6.47 6.51
N ALA A 803 25.80 -6.56 5.19
CA ALA A 803 24.49 -6.69 4.56
C ALA A 803 24.09 -8.17 4.31
N LEU A 804 24.89 -9.14 4.78
CA LEU A 804 24.68 -10.59 4.60
C LEU A 804 24.10 -11.27 5.86
N GLY A 805 23.73 -10.49 6.89
CA GLY A 805 23.39 -10.99 8.22
C GLY A 805 24.64 -11.15 9.10
N PRO A 806 24.50 -11.62 10.34
CA PRO A 806 25.66 -11.86 11.19
C PRO A 806 26.48 -13.01 10.60
N ILE A 807 27.79 -12.79 10.47
CA ILE A 807 28.77 -13.62 9.76
C ILE A 807 29.19 -14.79 10.62
#